data_AF-A0A2N3B9P4-F1
#
_entry.id   AF-A0A2N3B9P4-F1
#
_cell.length_a   1.000
_cell.length_b   1.000
_cell.length_c   1.000
_cell.angle_alpha   90.00
_cell.angle_beta   90.00
_cell.angle_gamma   90.00
#
_symmetry.space_group_name_H-M   'P 1'
#
loop_
_entity.id
_entity.type
_entity.pdbx_description
1 polymer ?
#
loop_
_entity_poly.entity_id
_entity_poly.type
_entity_poly.pdbx_seq_one_letter_code
_entity_poly.pdbx_strand_id
1 'polypeptide(L)'
;MATLVLGAAGTAIGGSIGGAILGVSAATVGGLIGSTIGSVVDSWIVSSLAPAQRIEGPRLDTLRITSATEGAVIPRLYGRMRMGGNIIWATDFREETRTTTQGGKGGGGGKVKTTEYLYYASFAVALCEGPITGIGRIWADGKLMDTAGITWRWYPGDEAQTADPFIAARMGAANTPAYRGTAYVVFEDLPLGDYGNRIPQLSFEVFRPLADPDTAEGLVQAVTMIPASGEFAYATQAIRKGLAGNQGAENLNALSDSADMVVALDRLQAMAPKVESVSLVVAWFGDDLRARACQIRPGVELASKITTPQTWSVNGVSRANAHLVSRDDQGRPVYGGTPADFAVVQAIKESRSRGLRVTFYPFILMDVPPGNTLPNPYSDNAAATGQPSLPWRGRITCSPAAGYGGSADKTAAAEAQVAAFFGAASPSDFTVSGENVSWIGAPDDWGLRRMVLHYAHLCAAAGGVDAFLIGSEMRGLTTIRDSATSYPAVQQLRSLAADVRSILGPSTKISYAADWSEYFGHQPGDGSGDVFFHLDPLWADPEIDFVGIDNYMPLSDWRDGFEHLDAAEGWPAIYDRAYLQGNIVGGEGYDWFYANAADRTAQVRTPITDGAASKPWVFRYKDLRAWWSNQHYNRPGGVESGTPTA
;
A
#
# COMPACT_ATOMS: atom_id res chain seq x y z
N MET A 1 78.66 -17.34 2.60
CA MET A 1 79.29 -17.34 3.93
C MET A 1 78.33 -16.60 4.86
N ALA A 2 77.48 -17.31 5.60
CA ALA A 2 77.81 -18.02 6.84
C ALA A 2 78.04 -16.97 7.96
N THR A 3 77.36 -16.98 9.12
CA THR A 3 76.62 -18.06 9.80
C THR A 3 76.10 -17.55 11.15
N LEU A 4 75.08 -18.26 11.67
CA LEU A 4 74.81 -18.57 13.09
C LEU A 4 74.28 -17.41 13.98
N VAL A 5 73.02 -17.42 14.45
CA VAL A 5 72.29 -18.45 15.23
C VAL A 5 73.06 -18.91 16.46
N LEU A 6 72.73 -18.30 17.60
CA LEU A 6 72.65 -18.81 18.98
C LEU A 6 72.23 -17.59 19.84
N GLY A 7 71.19 -17.61 20.68
CA GLY A 7 70.58 -18.75 21.35
C GLY A 7 69.05 -18.73 21.34
N ALA A 8 68.51 -19.94 21.29
CA ALA A 8 67.13 -20.29 21.48
C ALA A 8 66.68 -20.16 22.94
N ALA A 9 65.36 -20.02 23.10
CA ALA A 9 64.56 -20.55 24.20
C ALA A 9 64.84 -20.04 25.63
N GLY A 10 64.14 -18.96 25.97
CA GLY A 10 63.61 -18.71 27.31
C GLY A 10 62.09 -18.57 27.25
N THR A 11 61.39 -19.60 26.75
CA THR A 11 59.92 -19.67 26.75
C THR A 11 59.41 -19.98 28.16
N ALA A 12 58.77 -19.01 28.80
CA ALA A 12 57.47 -19.16 29.46
C ALA A 12 57.07 -17.84 30.18
N ILE A 13 55.98 -17.24 29.70
CA ILE A 13 54.85 -16.74 30.48
C ILE A 13 55.12 -15.59 31.48
N GLY A 14 54.43 -14.47 31.26
CA GLY A 14 53.75 -13.80 32.39
C GLY A 14 53.87 -12.29 32.47
N GLY A 15 52.96 -11.58 31.81
CA GLY A 15 52.50 -10.25 32.23
C GLY A 15 52.59 -9.16 31.16
N SER A 16 51.48 -8.43 30.99
CA SER A 16 51.42 -7.04 30.52
C SER A 16 51.34 -6.67 29.03
N ILE A 17 50.82 -7.51 28.13
CA ILE A 17 50.20 -7.01 26.88
C ILE A 17 48.73 -7.44 26.80
N GLY A 18 48.00 -7.16 27.89
CA GLY A 18 46.56 -7.38 28.03
C GLY A 18 45.85 -6.10 28.48
N GLY A 19 46.09 -4.97 27.81
CA GLY A 19 45.66 -3.66 28.32
C GLY A 19 45.09 -2.63 27.35
N ALA A 20 44.85 -2.94 26.07
CA ALA A 20 44.36 -1.94 25.10
C ALA A 20 43.19 -2.41 24.21
N ILE A 21 42.45 -3.44 24.64
CA ILE A 21 41.20 -3.91 23.99
C ILE A 21 39.94 -3.26 24.63
N LEU A 22 40.08 -2.35 25.61
CA LEU A 22 38.95 -1.72 26.28
C LEU A 22 39.12 -0.19 26.43
N GLY A 23 38.39 0.58 25.60
CA GLY A 23 37.76 1.85 26.02
C GLY A 23 38.53 3.16 25.88
N VAL A 24 38.11 3.97 24.89
CA VAL A 24 37.88 5.45 24.87
C VAL A 24 38.90 6.41 25.53
N SER A 25 39.44 7.38 24.77
CA SER A 25 39.17 8.83 24.98
C SER A 25 39.99 9.81 24.12
N ALA A 26 39.24 10.79 23.58
CA ALA A 26 39.48 12.23 23.48
C ALA A 26 40.59 12.87 22.59
N ALA A 27 40.14 13.95 21.92
CA ALA A 27 40.87 15.10 21.36
C ALA A 27 41.44 14.88 19.93
N THR A 28 41.23 15.72 18.90
CA THR A 28 41.03 17.17 18.84
C THR A 28 40.43 17.57 17.47
N VAL A 29 39.79 18.74 17.47
CA VAL A 29 39.13 19.54 16.41
C VAL A 29 40.07 20.11 15.33
N GLY A 30 39.53 20.33 14.12
CA GLY A 30 39.92 21.38 13.15
C GLY A 30 40.10 20.86 11.70
N GLY A 31 39.60 21.43 10.60
CA GLY A 31 38.81 22.62 10.28
C GLY A 31 38.89 22.90 8.75
N LEU A 32 37.90 23.61 8.20
CA LEU A 32 37.82 24.28 6.85
C LEU A 32 37.73 23.40 5.58
N ILE A 33 36.60 23.36 4.87
CA ILE A 33 36.04 24.29 3.84
C ILE A 33 36.88 24.34 2.54
N GLY A 34 36.27 23.93 1.42
CA GLY A 34 36.77 24.23 0.07
C GLY A 34 36.20 23.36 -1.05
N SER A 35 35.07 23.81 -1.61
CA SER A 35 34.46 23.45 -2.90
C SER A 35 35.31 22.68 -3.92
N THR A 36 34.81 21.54 -4.42
CA THR A 36 34.59 21.21 -5.85
C THR A 36 34.44 19.69 -6.08
N ILE A 37 33.33 19.29 -6.70
CA ILE A 37 33.13 18.13 -7.61
C ILE A 37 33.88 16.83 -7.26
N GLY A 38 33.15 15.76 -6.90
CA GLY A 38 33.72 14.42 -7.07
C GLY A 38 32.92 13.28 -6.47
N SER A 39 32.36 12.44 -7.34
CA SER A 39 31.94 11.04 -7.11
C SER A 39 33.11 10.11 -6.72
N VAL A 40 34.08 10.62 -5.95
CA VAL A 40 35.33 9.97 -5.56
C VAL A 40 35.57 10.08 -4.04
N VAL A 41 34.80 10.92 -3.31
CA VAL A 41 34.99 11.18 -1.87
C VAL A 41 34.44 10.07 -0.96
N ASP A 42 33.40 9.34 -1.38
CA ASP A 42 32.88 8.20 -0.60
C ASP A 42 33.88 7.04 -0.47
N SER A 43 34.80 6.89 -1.43
CA SER A 43 35.81 5.83 -1.39
C SER A 43 37.01 6.14 -0.48
N TRP A 44 37.25 7.41 -0.15
CA TRP A 44 38.44 7.82 0.60
C TRP A 44 38.15 7.96 2.11
N ILE A 45 36.95 8.41 2.49
CA ILE A 45 36.51 8.52 3.90
C ILE A 45 36.45 7.13 4.57
N VAL A 46 35.95 6.12 3.85
CA VAL A 46 35.91 4.72 4.34
C VAL A 46 37.32 4.11 4.44
N SER A 47 38.30 4.58 3.64
CA SER A 47 39.68 4.08 3.70
C SER A 47 40.54 4.70 4.81
N SER A 48 40.06 5.78 5.44
CA SER A 48 40.88 6.59 6.37
C SER A 48 40.65 6.30 7.86
N LEU A 49 39.71 5.40 8.21
CA LEU A 49 39.29 5.13 9.60
C LEU A 49 39.59 3.70 10.12
N ALA A 50 40.34 2.86 9.39
CA ALA A 50 40.84 1.59 9.90
C ALA A 50 42.14 1.17 9.20
N PRO A 51 43.14 0.56 9.91
CA PRO A 51 44.23 -0.14 9.25
C PRO A 51 43.64 -1.18 8.29
N ALA A 52 44.05 -1.13 7.03
CA ALA A 52 43.54 -1.96 5.96
C ALA A 52 43.78 -3.46 6.22
N GLN A 53 42.87 -4.12 6.93
CA GLN A 53 42.59 -5.52 6.67
C GLN A 53 41.85 -5.58 5.34
N ARG A 54 42.60 -5.85 4.28
CA ARG A 54 42.05 -6.17 2.97
C ARG A 54 41.38 -7.55 3.07
N ILE A 55 40.14 -7.56 3.54
CA ILE A 55 39.26 -8.71 3.44
C ILE A 55 38.67 -8.65 2.04
N GLU A 56 39.14 -9.53 1.15
CA GLU A 56 38.44 -9.73 -0.12
C GLU A 56 37.06 -10.33 0.19
N GLY A 57 36.02 -9.50 0.07
CA GLY A 57 34.64 -9.96 0.09
C GLY A 57 34.29 -10.73 -1.19
N PRO A 58 33.22 -11.55 -1.18
CA PRO A 58 32.79 -12.31 -2.35
C PRO A 58 32.58 -11.39 -3.56
N ARG A 59 33.13 -11.78 -4.73
CA ARG A 59 32.93 -11.06 -5.99
C ARG A 59 31.46 -11.12 -6.42
N LEU A 60 31.01 -10.10 -7.16
CA LEU A 60 29.73 -10.13 -7.88
C LEU A 60 29.73 -11.31 -8.86
N ASP A 61 29.09 -12.41 -8.48
CA ASP A 61 28.84 -13.52 -9.39
C ASP A 61 27.76 -13.10 -10.39
N THR A 62 28.19 -12.76 -11.60
CA THR A 62 27.29 -12.56 -12.75
C THR A 62 26.57 -13.85 -13.15
N LEU A 63 27.00 -15.00 -12.62
CA LEU A 63 26.37 -16.31 -12.81
C LEU A 63 25.88 -16.85 -11.46
N ARG A 64 24.57 -16.76 -11.19
CA ARG A 64 23.95 -17.33 -9.98
C ARG A 64 23.79 -18.83 -10.18
N ILE A 65 24.81 -19.59 -9.79
CA ILE A 65 24.91 -21.04 -10.00
C ILE A 65 24.32 -21.78 -8.79
N THR A 66 23.50 -22.79 -9.04
CA THR A 66 23.26 -23.87 -8.08
C THR A 66 24.48 -24.79 -8.04
N SER A 67 25.12 -24.88 -6.88
CA SER A 67 26.28 -25.76 -6.66
C SER A 67 25.90 -27.03 -5.89
N ALA A 68 26.83 -27.97 -5.78
CA ALA A 68 26.76 -29.14 -4.89
C ALA A 68 28.14 -29.34 -4.25
N THR A 69 28.64 -28.30 -3.58
CA THR A 69 30.03 -28.21 -3.12
C THR A 69 30.08 -28.18 -1.60
N GLU A 70 30.89 -29.06 -1.00
CA GLU A 70 31.22 -29.00 0.42
C GLU A 70 32.14 -27.80 0.72
N GLY A 71 31.93 -27.14 1.85
CA GLY A 71 32.68 -25.94 2.23
C GLY A 71 32.21 -24.63 1.58
N ALA A 72 31.12 -24.67 0.80
CA ALA A 72 30.44 -23.46 0.34
C ALA A 72 29.90 -22.64 1.53
N VAL A 73 29.99 -21.32 1.45
CA VAL A 73 29.47 -20.41 2.49
C VAL A 73 27.95 -20.47 2.54
N ILE A 74 27.38 -20.33 3.74
CA ILE A 74 25.94 -20.09 3.92
C ILE A 74 25.72 -18.58 3.81
N PRO A 75 25.02 -18.08 2.76
CA PRO A 75 24.84 -16.65 2.57
C PRO A 75 23.91 -16.04 3.64
N ARG A 76 24.10 -14.75 3.92
CA ARG A 76 23.14 -13.91 4.65
C ARG A 76 22.40 -13.00 3.67
N LEU A 77 21.11 -12.84 3.89
CA LEU A 77 20.22 -12.05 3.05
C LEU A 77 19.50 -11.00 3.88
N TYR A 78 19.29 -9.82 3.31
CA TYR A 78 18.42 -8.79 3.87
C TYR A 78 17.50 -8.26 2.77
N GLY A 79 16.20 -8.25 3.03
CA GLY A 79 15.17 -7.83 2.08
C GLY A 79 14.79 -8.92 1.07
N ARG A 80 14.51 -8.50 -0.16
CA ARG A 80 14.08 -9.35 -1.28
C ARG A 80 15.19 -9.49 -2.32
N MET A 81 15.70 -10.69 -2.52
CA MET A 81 16.77 -10.93 -3.50
C MET A 81 16.59 -12.25 -4.23
N ARG A 82 16.96 -12.28 -5.50
CA ARG A 82 17.11 -13.53 -6.26
C ARG A 82 18.51 -14.11 -6.03
N MET A 83 18.60 -15.34 -5.55
CA MET A 83 19.86 -16.02 -5.28
C MET A 83 19.86 -17.47 -5.80
N GLY A 84 21.04 -18.00 -6.08
CA GLY A 84 21.21 -19.45 -6.27
C GLY A 84 21.14 -20.19 -4.93
N GLY A 85 21.30 -21.50 -4.95
CA GLY A 85 21.41 -22.30 -3.73
C GLY A 85 22.44 -23.41 -3.86
N ASN A 86 22.64 -24.18 -2.80
CA ASN A 86 23.56 -25.31 -2.78
C ASN A 86 22.77 -26.60 -2.52
N ILE A 87 22.95 -27.63 -3.35
CA ILE A 87 22.31 -28.92 -3.14
C ILE A 87 22.90 -29.57 -1.89
N ILE A 88 22.05 -29.88 -0.92
CA ILE A 88 22.42 -30.49 0.38
C ILE A 88 21.97 -31.94 0.50
N TRP A 89 21.05 -32.37 -0.37
CA TRP A 89 20.56 -33.74 -0.43
C TRP A 89 20.00 -34.03 -1.82
N ALA A 90 20.20 -35.24 -2.34
CA ALA A 90 19.59 -35.70 -3.59
C ALA A 90 19.46 -37.23 -3.57
N THR A 91 18.45 -37.76 -4.27
CA THR A 91 18.35 -39.18 -4.60
C THR A 91 18.98 -39.48 -5.95
N ASP A 92 19.15 -40.77 -6.27
CA ASP A 92 19.37 -41.20 -7.64
C ASP A 92 18.18 -40.81 -8.55
N PHE A 93 18.44 -40.71 -9.85
CA PHE A 93 17.38 -40.44 -10.84
C PHE A 93 16.39 -41.60 -10.90
N ARG A 94 15.09 -41.26 -10.90
CA ARG A 94 14.02 -42.23 -11.16
C ARG A 94 13.70 -42.23 -12.65
N GLU A 95 13.83 -43.38 -13.29
CA GLU A 95 13.44 -43.59 -14.68
C GLU A 95 12.06 -44.24 -14.75
N GLU A 96 11.17 -43.70 -15.58
CA GLU A 96 9.85 -44.26 -15.87
C GLU A 96 9.68 -44.49 -17.37
N THR A 97 9.32 -45.71 -17.75
CA THR A 97 9.20 -46.11 -19.15
C THR A 97 7.73 -46.11 -19.59
N ARG A 98 7.38 -45.26 -20.57
CA ARG A 98 6.04 -45.21 -21.15
C ARG A 98 6.02 -45.80 -22.56
N THR A 99 5.39 -46.96 -22.73
CA THR A 99 5.24 -47.58 -24.07
C THR A 99 3.87 -47.27 -24.66
N THR A 100 3.81 -46.55 -25.78
CA THR A 100 2.60 -46.37 -26.59
C THR A 100 2.67 -47.24 -27.84
N THR A 101 1.58 -47.94 -28.15
CA THR A 101 1.48 -48.76 -29.37
C THR A 101 0.47 -48.12 -30.31
N GLN A 102 0.92 -47.61 -31.46
CA GLN A 102 0.02 -47.12 -32.50
C GLN A 102 -0.21 -48.19 -33.57
N GLY A 103 -1.47 -48.46 -33.89
CA GLY A 103 -1.88 -49.32 -35.00
C GLY A 103 -2.00 -48.51 -36.29
N GLY A 104 -1.30 -48.94 -37.34
CA GLY A 104 -1.45 -48.35 -38.68
C GLY A 104 -2.85 -48.62 -39.25
N LYS A 105 -3.46 -47.60 -39.87
CA LYS A 105 -4.75 -47.71 -40.56
C LYS A 105 -4.51 -48.34 -41.94
N GLY A 106 -4.66 -49.65 -42.04
CA GLY A 106 -4.53 -50.41 -43.29
C GLY A 106 -3.98 -51.80 -43.02
N GLY A 107 -4.77 -52.84 -43.31
CA GLY A 107 -4.44 -54.23 -43.01
C GLY A 107 -3.07 -54.65 -43.53
N GLY A 108 -2.14 -54.93 -42.62
CA GLY A 108 -0.82 -55.51 -42.92
C GLY A 108 0.40 -54.79 -42.32
N GLY A 109 0.26 -53.56 -41.80
CA GLY A 109 1.39 -52.80 -41.23
C GLY A 109 1.72 -53.17 -39.78
N GLY A 110 2.99 -53.44 -39.48
CA GLY A 110 3.47 -53.82 -38.13
C GLY A 110 3.11 -52.82 -37.04
N LYS A 111 2.91 -53.32 -35.81
CA LYS A 111 2.67 -52.50 -34.61
C LYS A 111 3.93 -51.69 -34.30
N VAL A 112 3.86 -50.36 -34.36
CA VAL A 112 4.95 -49.49 -33.90
C VAL A 112 4.77 -49.28 -32.39
N LYS A 113 5.72 -49.78 -31.60
CA LYS A 113 5.84 -49.49 -30.17
C LYS A 113 6.80 -48.32 -30.00
N THR A 114 6.31 -47.17 -29.57
CA THR A 114 7.14 -46.04 -29.15
C THR A 114 7.34 -46.16 -27.64
N THR A 115 8.60 -46.24 -27.21
CA THR A 115 8.97 -46.30 -25.79
C THR A 115 9.61 -44.96 -25.42
N GLU A 116 8.98 -44.21 -24.54
CA GLU A 116 9.47 -42.95 -23.99
C GLU A 116 10.09 -43.20 -22.61
N TYR A 117 11.23 -42.58 -22.33
CA TYR A 117 11.88 -42.60 -21.01
C TYR A 117 11.70 -41.24 -20.36
N LEU A 118 11.09 -41.23 -19.17
CA LEU A 118 10.86 -40.04 -18.36
C LEU A 118 11.78 -40.10 -17.14
N TYR A 119 12.51 -39.01 -16.88
CA TYR A 119 13.45 -38.91 -15.77
C TYR A 119 12.94 -37.93 -14.72
N TYR A 120 13.09 -38.32 -13.46
CA TYR A 120 12.70 -37.52 -12.30
C TYR A 120 13.84 -37.45 -11.29
N ALA A 121 13.97 -36.33 -10.59
CA ALA A 121 14.91 -36.18 -9.47
C ALA A 121 14.22 -35.61 -8.23
N SER A 122 14.59 -36.15 -7.07
CA SER A 122 14.26 -35.56 -5.78
C SER A 122 15.51 -35.01 -5.12
N PHE A 123 15.49 -33.76 -4.69
CA PHE A 123 16.65 -33.08 -4.11
C PHE A 123 16.26 -31.89 -3.23
N ALA A 124 17.17 -31.48 -2.36
CA ALA A 124 17.03 -30.33 -1.48
C ALA A 124 18.14 -29.30 -1.74
N VAL A 125 17.78 -28.03 -1.73
CA VAL A 125 18.64 -26.88 -2.04
C VAL A 125 18.65 -25.92 -0.85
N ALA A 126 19.78 -25.77 -0.17
CA ALA A 126 20.01 -24.71 0.82
C ALA A 126 20.14 -23.34 0.15
N LEU A 127 19.53 -22.32 0.74
CA LEU A 127 19.52 -20.96 0.20
C LEU A 127 20.42 -20.03 1.00
N CYS A 128 20.05 -19.79 2.27
CA CYS A 128 20.70 -18.82 3.14
C CYS A 128 20.48 -19.18 4.62
N GLU A 129 21.16 -18.44 5.49
CA GLU A 129 20.85 -18.45 6.92
C GLU A 129 19.39 -17.99 7.11
N GLY A 130 18.64 -18.68 7.97
CA GLY A 130 17.26 -18.34 8.32
C GLY A 130 17.16 -17.34 9.49
N PRO A 131 15.94 -16.99 9.93
CA PRO A 131 14.68 -17.31 9.28
C PRO A 131 14.40 -16.42 8.06
N ILE A 132 13.83 -17.01 7.00
CA ILE A 132 13.21 -16.29 5.88
C ILE A 132 11.68 -16.33 6.02
N THR A 133 10.98 -15.41 5.38
CA THR A 133 9.51 -15.30 5.45
C THR A 133 8.79 -15.77 4.18
N GLY A 134 9.53 -16.02 3.09
CA GLY A 134 8.91 -16.53 1.88
C GLY A 134 9.87 -16.85 0.75
N ILE A 135 9.36 -17.65 -0.19
CA ILE A 135 9.95 -17.90 -1.51
C ILE A 135 8.96 -17.40 -2.56
N GLY A 136 9.43 -16.53 -3.45
CA GLY A 136 8.66 -16.02 -4.58
C GLY A 136 8.92 -16.83 -5.84
N ARG A 137 9.27 -16.12 -6.91
CA ARG A 137 9.59 -16.74 -8.20
C ARG A 137 10.77 -17.71 -8.10
N ILE A 138 10.66 -18.82 -8.82
CA ILE A 138 11.74 -19.78 -9.01
C ILE A 138 12.11 -19.78 -10.49
N TRP A 139 13.39 -19.78 -10.80
CA TRP A 139 13.89 -19.88 -12.17
C TRP A 139 14.75 -21.12 -12.33
N ALA A 140 14.52 -21.85 -13.41
CA ALA A 140 15.30 -23.00 -13.85
C ALA A 140 16.02 -22.64 -15.16
N ASP A 141 17.34 -22.80 -15.19
CA ASP A 141 18.21 -22.44 -16.33
C ASP A 141 17.95 -21.02 -16.87
N GLY A 142 17.71 -20.08 -15.95
CA GLY A 142 17.46 -18.68 -16.26
C GLY A 142 16.02 -18.32 -16.65
N LYS A 143 15.15 -19.30 -16.93
CA LYS A 143 13.73 -19.10 -17.27
C LYS A 143 12.84 -19.26 -16.05
N LEU A 144 11.73 -18.53 -16.01
CA LEU A 144 10.75 -18.69 -14.93
C LEU A 144 10.21 -20.12 -14.97
N MET A 145 10.28 -20.81 -13.85
CA MET A 145 9.79 -22.19 -13.71
C MET A 145 8.31 -22.13 -13.32
N ASP A 146 7.48 -22.88 -14.03
CA ASP A 146 6.11 -23.14 -13.60
C ASP A 146 6.14 -24.10 -12.41
N THR A 147 5.61 -23.63 -11.28
CA THR A 147 5.53 -24.43 -10.05
C THR A 147 4.19 -25.17 -9.94
N ALA A 148 3.27 -24.98 -10.88
CA ALA A 148 2.02 -25.73 -10.92
C ALA A 148 2.29 -27.20 -11.28
N GLY A 149 1.76 -28.12 -10.47
CA GLY A 149 1.88 -29.56 -10.71
C GLY A 149 3.22 -30.19 -10.33
N ILE A 150 4.22 -29.41 -9.87
CA ILE A 150 5.41 -29.98 -9.22
C ILE A 150 5.22 -30.05 -7.70
N THR A 151 5.74 -31.10 -7.09
CA THR A 151 5.70 -31.24 -5.63
C THR A 151 6.96 -30.62 -5.05
N TRP A 152 6.81 -29.52 -4.32
CA TRP A 152 7.91 -28.84 -3.66
C TRP A 152 7.48 -28.28 -2.32
N ARG A 153 8.46 -28.09 -1.43
CA ARG A 153 8.29 -27.48 -0.11
C ARG A 153 9.47 -26.57 0.18
N TRP A 154 9.28 -25.60 1.05
CA TRP A 154 10.39 -24.82 1.58
C TRP A 154 10.31 -24.74 3.09
N TYR A 155 11.46 -24.48 3.68
CA TYR A 155 11.68 -24.45 5.12
C TYR A 155 12.30 -23.09 5.48
N PRO A 156 11.77 -22.39 6.48
CA PRO A 156 12.17 -21.02 6.79
C PRO A 156 13.57 -20.91 7.37
N GLY A 157 14.14 -21.99 7.91
CA GLY A 157 15.47 -21.97 8.49
C GLY A 157 15.52 -21.49 9.93
N ASP A 158 14.41 -21.48 10.66
CA ASP A 158 14.43 -21.22 12.10
C ASP A 158 14.96 -22.44 12.90
N GLU A 159 15.30 -22.23 14.16
CA GLU A 159 15.84 -23.27 15.05
C GLU A 159 14.79 -24.31 15.50
N ALA A 160 13.49 -24.00 15.37
CA ALA A 160 12.41 -24.89 15.73
C ALA A 160 12.01 -25.84 14.58
N GLN A 161 12.49 -25.57 13.36
CA GLN A 161 12.10 -26.36 12.19
C GLN A 161 12.45 -27.85 12.33
N THR A 162 11.58 -28.68 11.75
CA THR A 162 11.67 -30.14 11.79
C THR A 162 12.23 -30.69 10.47
N ALA A 163 12.68 -31.94 10.50
CA ALA A 163 13.15 -32.64 9.31
C ALA A 163 12.06 -32.78 8.24
N ASP A 164 12.44 -32.69 6.97
CA ASP A 164 11.51 -32.93 5.86
C ASP A 164 10.98 -34.38 5.88
N PRO A 165 9.66 -34.58 5.80
CA PRO A 165 9.05 -35.90 5.94
C PRO A 165 9.41 -36.86 4.80
N PHE A 166 9.67 -36.36 3.59
CA PHE A 166 10.05 -37.20 2.45
C PHE A 166 11.51 -37.60 2.52
N ILE A 167 12.40 -36.67 2.88
CA ILE A 167 13.80 -37.00 3.18
C ILE A 167 13.84 -38.02 4.34
N ALA A 168 13.02 -37.84 5.37
CA ALA A 168 12.88 -38.77 6.48
C ALA A 168 12.36 -40.16 6.07
N ALA A 169 11.41 -40.22 5.14
CA ALA A 169 10.93 -41.48 4.59
C ALA A 169 12.01 -42.22 3.79
N ARG A 170 12.94 -41.50 3.14
CA ARG A 170 14.02 -42.08 2.34
C ARG A 170 15.25 -42.50 3.16
N MET A 171 15.64 -41.70 4.15
CA MET A 171 16.87 -41.92 4.93
C MET A 171 16.62 -42.54 6.32
N GLY A 172 15.36 -42.56 6.77
CA GLY A 172 14.96 -42.92 8.12
C GLY A 172 15.08 -41.73 9.08
N ALA A 173 14.11 -41.57 9.98
CA ALA A 173 13.98 -40.41 10.87
C ALA A 173 15.24 -40.13 11.71
N ALA A 174 15.98 -41.16 12.14
CA ALA A 174 17.20 -41.00 12.93
C ALA A 174 18.38 -40.39 12.14
N ASN A 175 18.37 -40.51 10.81
CA ASN A 175 19.47 -40.08 9.94
C ASN A 175 19.14 -38.80 9.16
N THR A 176 17.94 -38.23 9.36
CA THR A 176 17.52 -37.05 8.60
C THR A 176 17.75 -35.78 9.41
N PRO A 177 18.69 -34.91 8.96
CA PRO A 177 18.88 -33.63 9.61
C PRO A 177 17.67 -32.71 9.38
N ALA A 178 17.38 -31.86 10.36
CA ALA A 178 16.38 -30.80 10.25
C ALA A 178 16.93 -29.51 9.63
N TYR A 179 18.23 -29.48 9.30
CA TYR A 179 18.94 -28.32 8.74
C TYR A 179 18.67 -26.99 9.47
N ARG A 180 18.47 -27.02 10.79
CA ARG A 180 18.16 -25.83 11.64
C ARG A 180 19.13 -24.68 11.38
N GLY A 181 18.60 -23.46 11.39
CA GLY A 181 19.36 -22.24 11.06
C GLY A 181 19.56 -22.00 9.56
N THR A 182 19.17 -22.94 8.68
CA THR A 182 19.33 -22.82 7.22
C THR A 182 17.98 -22.94 6.53
N ALA A 183 17.64 -21.93 5.72
CA ALA A 183 16.47 -21.98 4.86
C ALA A 183 16.77 -22.86 3.64
N TYR A 184 15.87 -23.78 3.29
CA TYR A 184 16.07 -24.70 2.18
C TYR A 184 14.76 -25.05 1.47
N VAL A 185 14.89 -25.49 0.22
CA VAL A 185 13.77 -25.93 -0.64
C VAL A 185 13.95 -27.42 -0.95
N VAL A 186 12.87 -28.18 -0.98
CA VAL A 186 12.84 -29.60 -1.37
C VAL A 186 11.96 -29.74 -2.61
N PHE A 187 12.47 -30.42 -3.62
CA PHE A 187 11.71 -30.90 -4.77
C PHE A 187 11.55 -32.41 -4.68
N GLU A 188 10.32 -32.89 -4.86
CA GLU A 188 10.01 -34.31 -4.99
C GLU A 188 9.67 -34.66 -6.43
N ASP A 189 10.36 -35.66 -6.96
CA ASP A 189 10.14 -36.21 -8.30
C ASP A 189 9.94 -35.12 -9.36
N LEU A 190 10.85 -34.13 -9.38
CA LEU A 190 10.85 -33.06 -10.38
C LEU A 190 11.08 -33.68 -11.77
N PRO A 191 10.17 -33.50 -12.74
CA PRO A 191 10.36 -33.98 -14.10
C PRO A 191 11.52 -33.24 -14.78
N LEU A 192 12.44 -33.99 -15.39
CA LEU A 192 13.67 -33.45 -15.97
C LEU A 192 13.64 -33.33 -17.50
N GLY A 193 12.57 -33.76 -18.14
CA GLY A 193 12.45 -33.77 -19.60
C GLY A 193 12.71 -32.38 -20.22
N ASP A 194 12.13 -31.34 -19.63
CA ASP A 194 12.27 -29.95 -20.09
C ASP A 194 13.66 -29.36 -19.83
N TYR A 195 14.45 -30.02 -18.98
CA TYR A 195 15.79 -29.58 -18.56
C TYR A 195 16.90 -30.44 -19.16
N GLY A 196 16.61 -31.20 -20.22
CA GLY A 196 17.58 -32.08 -20.87
C GLY A 196 18.00 -33.27 -20.01
N ASN A 197 17.09 -33.78 -19.18
CA ASN A 197 17.29 -34.92 -18.27
C ASN A 197 18.43 -34.72 -17.26
N ARG A 198 18.65 -33.48 -16.82
CA ARG A 198 19.54 -33.13 -15.71
C ARG A 198 18.83 -32.25 -14.69
N ILE A 199 19.39 -32.16 -13.50
CA ILE A 199 18.96 -31.15 -12.52
C ILE A 199 19.23 -29.75 -13.12
N PRO A 200 18.21 -28.88 -13.21
CA PRO A 200 18.38 -27.53 -13.73
C PRO A 200 19.19 -26.65 -12.77
N GLN A 201 19.78 -25.58 -13.30
CA GLN A 201 20.37 -24.53 -12.48
C GLN A 201 19.24 -23.68 -11.90
N LEU A 202 19.03 -23.79 -10.59
CA LEU A 202 17.94 -23.12 -9.91
C LEU A 202 18.39 -21.78 -9.31
N SER A 203 17.45 -20.83 -9.29
CA SER A 203 17.57 -19.62 -8.50
C SER A 203 16.21 -19.22 -7.97
N PHE A 204 16.19 -18.61 -6.80
CA PHE A 204 15.00 -18.39 -5.99
C PHE A 204 14.93 -16.93 -5.61
N GLU A 205 13.75 -16.34 -5.73
CA GLU A 205 13.43 -15.07 -5.09
C GLU A 205 13.13 -15.33 -3.62
N VAL A 206 13.99 -14.85 -2.74
CA VAL A 206 13.90 -15.10 -1.31
C VAL A 206 13.54 -13.80 -0.59
N PHE A 207 12.62 -13.91 0.37
CA PHE A 207 12.14 -12.82 1.21
C PHE A 207 12.68 -12.99 2.64
N ARG A 208 13.52 -12.06 3.09
CA ARG A 208 14.04 -11.99 4.47
C ARG A 208 13.94 -10.55 4.98
N PRO A 209 12.74 -10.09 5.37
CA PRO A 209 12.57 -8.73 5.87
C PRO A 209 13.45 -8.50 7.09
N LEU A 210 13.89 -7.25 7.27
CA LEU A 210 14.48 -6.82 8.53
C LEU A 210 13.34 -6.69 9.54
N ALA A 211 12.86 -7.78 10.12
CA ALA A 211 11.72 -7.77 11.05
C ALA A 211 12.11 -7.31 12.47
N ASP A 212 12.95 -6.28 12.56
CA ASP A 212 13.33 -5.62 13.81
C ASP A 212 12.21 -4.66 14.27
N PRO A 213 11.93 -4.52 15.58
CA PRO A 213 10.92 -3.58 16.07
C PRO A 213 11.11 -2.12 15.67
N ASP A 214 12.30 -1.68 15.25
CA ASP A 214 12.58 -0.32 14.82
C ASP A 214 12.54 -0.12 13.29
N THR A 215 12.22 -1.14 12.50
CA THR A 215 12.14 -1.04 11.02
C THR A 215 10.71 -0.91 10.53
N ALA A 216 10.55 -0.41 9.30
CA ALA A 216 9.25 -0.36 8.64
C ALA A 216 8.63 -1.77 8.51
N GLU A 217 9.41 -2.76 8.04
CA GLU A 217 8.93 -4.13 7.87
C GLU A 217 8.47 -4.76 9.20
N GLY A 218 9.16 -4.46 10.31
CA GLY A 218 8.81 -4.96 11.63
C GLY A 218 7.73 -4.17 12.36
N LEU A 219 7.35 -2.98 11.89
CA LEU A 219 6.33 -2.11 12.49
C LEU A 219 5.00 -2.08 11.74
N VAL A 220 4.99 -2.34 10.43
CA VAL A 220 3.78 -2.24 9.61
C VAL A 220 2.74 -3.29 10.03
N GLN A 221 1.62 -2.81 10.58
CA GLN A 221 0.46 -3.60 10.98
C GLN A 221 -0.72 -3.49 10.03
N ALA A 222 -0.77 -2.41 9.24
CA ALA A 222 -1.84 -2.18 8.29
C ALA A 222 -1.32 -1.45 7.05
N VAL A 223 -1.96 -1.68 5.90
CA VAL A 223 -1.65 -1.00 4.64
C VAL A 223 -2.93 -0.56 3.92
N THR A 224 -2.83 0.52 3.15
CA THR A 224 -3.87 0.91 2.20
C THR A 224 -3.62 0.22 0.87
N MET A 225 -4.60 -0.56 0.41
CA MET A 225 -4.53 -1.30 -0.85
C MET A 225 -4.94 -0.38 -2.00
N ILE A 226 -3.95 0.05 -2.76
CA ILE A 226 -4.06 0.85 -3.99
C ILE A 226 -3.80 -0.06 -5.22
N PRO A 227 -4.31 0.26 -6.43
CA PRO A 227 -4.59 1.60 -6.97
C PRO A 227 -5.97 2.22 -6.74
N ALA A 228 -6.93 1.54 -6.08
CA ALA A 228 -8.36 1.93 -6.03
C ALA A 228 -9.14 1.84 -7.36
N SER A 229 -8.45 1.95 -8.49
CA SER A 229 -8.97 1.84 -9.84
C SER A 229 -8.25 0.77 -10.66
N GLY A 230 -9.00 0.02 -11.45
CA GLY A 230 -8.57 -1.00 -12.38
C GLY A 230 -9.69 -2.04 -12.47
N GLU A 231 -10.30 -2.18 -13.64
CA GLU A 231 -11.56 -2.93 -13.83
C GLU A 231 -11.53 -4.35 -13.21
N PHE A 232 -10.37 -5.00 -13.21
CA PHE A 232 -10.15 -6.36 -12.71
C PHE A 232 -8.98 -6.47 -11.72
N ALA A 233 -8.46 -5.35 -11.22
CA ALA A 233 -7.22 -5.32 -10.41
C ALA A 233 -7.32 -6.16 -9.12
N TYR A 234 -8.52 -6.27 -8.55
CA TYR A 234 -8.80 -7.00 -7.32
C TYR A 234 -9.28 -8.45 -7.53
N ALA A 235 -9.43 -8.89 -8.78
CA ALA A 235 -9.84 -10.26 -9.05
C ALA A 235 -8.74 -11.23 -8.61
N THR A 236 -9.12 -12.31 -7.95
CA THR A 236 -8.20 -13.37 -7.46
C THR A 236 -8.04 -14.51 -8.46
N GLN A 237 -8.81 -14.46 -9.55
CA GLN A 237 -8.70 -15.36 -10.69
C GLN A 237 -8.11 -14.63 -11.91
N ALA A 238 -7.50 -15.38 -12.81
CA ALA A 238 -7.00 -14.88 -14.08
C ALA A 238 -8.13 -14.33 -14.96
N ILE A 239 -8.03 -13.05 -15.33
CA ILE A 239 -8.89 -12.40 -16.33
C ILE A 239 -8.07 -12.14 -17.59
N ARG A 240 -8.65 -12.50 -18.74
CA ARG A 240 -8.04 -12.29 -20.06
C ARG A 240 -8.98 -11.49 -20.96
N LYS A 241 -8.42 -10.52 -21.69
CA LYS A 241 -9.09 -9.75 -22.74
C LYS A 241 -8.88 -10.36 -24.12
N GLY A 242 -9.87 -10.23 -24.99
CA GLY A 242 -9.81 -10.67 -26.39
C GLY A 242 -10.61 -11.95 -26.68
N LEU A 243 -10.57 -12.37 -27.94
CA LEU A 243 -11.28 -13.57 -28.43
C LEU A 243 -10.37 -14.80 -28.37
N ALA A 244 -10.97 -15.99 -28.41
CA ALA A 244 -10.24 -17.25 -28.45
C ALA A 244 -9.20 -17.24 -29.59
N GLY A 245 -7.92 -17.44 -29.25
CA GLY A 245 -6.79 -17.42 -30.19
C GLY A 245 -5.94 -16.15 -30.18
N ASN A 246 -6.40 -15.03 -29.59
CA ASN A 246 -5.62 -13.81 -29.40
C ASN A 246 -6.01 -13.13 -28.07
N GLN A 247 -5.57 -13.72 -26.95
CA GLN A 247 -5.91 -13.25 -25.60
C GLN A 247 -4.72 -12.55 -24.93
N GLY A 248 -4.97 -11.39 -24.32
CA GLY A 248 -4.05 -10.70 -23.42
C GLY A 248 -4.49 -10.82 -21.98
N ALA A 249 -3.56 -10.80 -21.02
CA ALA A 249 -3.91 -10.77 -19.60
C ALA A 249 -4.39 -9.37 -19.17
N GLU A 250 -5.35 -9.31 -18.23
CA GLU A 250 -5.78 -8.07 -17.57
C GLU A 250 -5.16 -7.91 -16.17
N ASN A 251 -4.96 -9.01 -15.43
CA ASN A 251 -4.50 -8.99 -14.03
C ASN A 251 -3.42 -10.05 -13.74
N LEU A 252 -2.56 -10.33 -14.72
CA LEU A 252 -1.44 -11.30 -14.62
C LEU A 252 -0.12 -10.59 -14.96
N ASN A 253 0.09 -9.41 -14.38
CA ASN A 253 1.25 -8.57 -14.67
C ASN A 253 2.49 -8.99 -13.87
N ALA A 254 2.28 -9.47 -12.64
CA ALA A 254 3.35 -9.90 -11.75
C ALA A 254 3.86 -11.32 -12.06
N LEU A 255 2.95 -12.23 -12.41
CA LEU A 255 3.19 -13.63 -12.80
C LEU A 255 2.18 -14.02 -13.89
N SER A 256 2.55 -14.91 -14.81
CA SER A 256 1.77 -15.23 -16.01
C SER A 256 0.49 -16.05 -15.77
N ASP A 257 0.36 -16.64 -14.58
CA ASP A 257 -0.64 -17.63 -14.20
C ASP A 257 -1.36 -17.29 -12.89
N SER A 258 -0.85 -16.33 -12.12
CA SER A 258 -1.35 -15.95 -10.81
C SER A 258 -1.87 -14.52 -10.84
N ALA A 259 -3.09 -14.32 -10.32
CA ALA A 259 -3.71 -13.02 -10.27
C ALA A 259 -2.90 -12.03 -9.40
N ASP A 260 -2.76 -10.79 -9.88
CA ASP A 260 -1.94 -9.76 -9.23
C ASP A 260 -2.33 -9.52 -7.77
N MET A 261 -3.62 -9.58 -7.42
CA MET A 261 -4.12 -9.44 -6.05
C MET A 261 -3.56 -10.53 -5.11
N VAL A 262 -3.53 -11.78 -5.56
CA VAL A 262 -2.99 -12.92 -4.78
C VAL A 262 -1.50 -12.72 -4.55
N VAL A 263 -0.77 -12.38 -5.63
CA VAL A 263 0.67 -12.12 -5.56
C VAL A 263 1.00 -10.93 -4.66
N ALA A 264 0.17 -9.89 -4.67
CA ALA A 264 0.35 -8.72 -3.82
C ALA A 264 0.19 -9.07 -2.34
N LEU A 265 -0.86 -9.84 -1.99
CA LEU A 265 -1.10 -10.27 -0.62
C LEU A 265 -0.03 -11.24 -0.09
N ASP A 266 0.44 -12.18 -0.93
CA ASP A 266 1.55 -13.08 -0.58
C ASP A 266 2.81 -12.29 -0.23
N ARG A 267 3.16 -11.32 -1.08
CA ARG A 267 4.33 -10.46 -0.89
C ARG A 267 4.18 -9.54 0.31
N LEU A 268 2.97 -9.02 0.56
CA LEU A 268 2.67 -8.19 1.71
C LEU A 268 2.94 -8.95 3.01
N GLN A 269 2.38 -10.16 3.17
CA GLN A 269 2.56 -10.95 4.38
C GLN A 269 4.01 -11.47 4.53
N ALA A 270 4.70 -11.73 3.41
CA ALA A 270 6.12 -12.07 3.46
C ALA A 270 7.00 -10.88 3.88
N MET A 271 6.67 -9.64 3.50
CA MET A 271 7.51 -8.47 3.80
C MET A 271 7.17 -7.77 5.10
N ALA A 272 5.90 -7.76 5.51
CA ALA A 272 5.44 -7.16 6.74
C ALA A 272 4.79 -8.25 7.61
N PRO A 273 5.56 -9.06 8.35
CA PRO A 273 5.03 -10.21 9.08
C PRO A 273 4.05 -9.85 10.21
N LYS A 274 3.99 -8.57 10.62
CA LYS A 274 3.01 -8.07 11.60
C LYS A 274 1.75 -7.50 10.95
N VAL A 275 1.63 -7.54 9.62
CA VAL A 275 0.44 -7.04 8.94
C VAL A 275 -0.78 -7.87 9.33
N GLU A 276 -1.81 -7.18 9.79
CA GLU A 276 -3.04 -7.77 10.28
C GLU A 276 -4.28 -7.10 9.68
N SER A 277 -4.11 -6.01 8.92
CA SER A 277 -5.23 -5.31 8.30
C SER A 277 -4.88 -4.68 6.95
N VAL A 278 -5.89 -4.59 6.08
CA VAL A 278 -5.84 -3.87 4.80
C VAL A 278 -7.01 -2.90 4.69
N SER A 279 -6.76 -1.69 4.21
CA SER A 279 -7.81 -0.78 3.75
C SER A 279 -8.01 -0.96 2.26
N LEU A 280 -9.11 -1.58 1.86
CA LEU A 280 -9.44 -1.85 0.46
C LEU A 280 -10.12 -0.63 -0.14
N VAL A 281 -9.37 0.14 -0.93
CA VAL A 281 -9.87 1.35 -1.59
C VAL A 281 -10.55 0.98 -2.89
N VAL A 282 -11.76 1.48 -3.15
CA VAL A 282 -12.51 1.21 -4.39
C VAL A 282 -13.16 2.49 -4.91
N ALA A 283 -12.80 2.87 -6.15
CA ALA A 283 -13.14 4.19 -6.69
C ALA A 283 -14.29 4.21 -7.71
N TRP A 284 -15.20 5.18 -7.58
CA TRP A 284 -16.05 5.69 -8.68
C TRP A 284 -15.53 7.06 -9.14
N PHE A 285 -16.14 7.62 -10.20
CA PHE A 285 -15.73 8.87 -10.83
C PHE A 285 -16.71 9.99 -10.57
N GLY A 286 -16.21 11.11 -10.03
CA GLY A 286 -16.90 12.39 -10.01
C GLY A 286 -16.49 13.23 -11.22
N ASP A 287 -17.41 14.03 -11.78
CA ASP A 287 -17.19 14.74 -13.05
C ASP A 287 -17.33 16.27 -12.97
N ASP A 288 -17.60 16.83 -11.79
CA ASP A 288 -17.78 18.26 -11.58
C ASP A 288 -17.44 18.66 -10.13
N LEU A 289 -16.83 19.82 -9.91
CA LEU A 289 -16.56 20.36 -8.58
C LEU A 289 -17.78 21.02 -7.91
N ARG A 290 -18.86 21.25 -8.65
CA ARG A 290 -20.09 21.87 -8.13
C ARG A 290 -20.97 20.77 -7.56
N ALA A 291 -21.23 20.82 -6.26
CA ALA A 291 -22.00 19.80 -5.52
C ALA A 291 -23.30 19.40 -6.24
N ARG A 292 -24.07 20.38 -6.74
CA ARG A 292 -25.33 20.11 -7.45
C ARG A 292 -25.19 19.41 -8.79
N ALA A 293 -24.08 19.61 -9.49
CA ALA A 293 -23.88 19.12 -10.86
C ALA A 293 -23.01 17.86 -10.91
N CYS A 294 -22.23 17.58 -9.86
CA CYS A 294 -21.36 16.42 -9.79
C CYS A 294 -22.17 15.13 -9.79
N GLN A 295 -21.89 14.26 -10.75
CA GLN A 295 -22.39 12.89 -10.80
C GLN A 295 -21.27 11.93 -10.41
N ILE A 296 -21.59 10.94 -9.56
CA ILE A 296 -20.66 9.90 -9.11
C ILE A 296 -21.06 8.58 -9.78
N ARG A 297 -20.21 8.09 -10.70
CA ARG A 297 -20.54 6.96 -11.59
C ARG A 297 -19.42 5.92 -11.64
N PRO A 298 -19.73 4.62 -11.76
CA PRO A 298 -18.71 3.63 -12.05
C PRO A 298 -18.18 3.82 -13.48
N GLY A 299 -16.87 3.68 -13.66
CA GLY A 299 -16.21 3.99 -14.92
C GLY A 299 -15.46 2.83 -15.56
N VAL A 300 -15.23 2.92 -16.87
CA VAL A 300 -14.49 1.94 -17.69
C VAL A 300 -13.43 2.63 -18.55
N GLU A 301 -12.34 1.91 -18.84
CA GLU A 301 -11.23 2.40 -19.66
C GLU A 301 -11.54 2.40 -21.16
N LEU A 302 -12.38 1.43 -21.57
CA LEU A 302 -12.77 1.18 -22.94
C LEU A 302 -14.28 0.96 -23.01
N ALA A 303 -14.93 1.62 -23.97
CA ALA A 303 -16.36 1.44 -24.25
C ALA A 303 -16.72 -0.01 -24.67
N SER A 304 -15.75 -0.72 -25.24
CA SER A 304 -15.88 -2.14 -25.59
C SER A 304 -14.61 -2.91 -25.21
N LYS A 305 -14.78 -3.96 -24.42
CA LYS A 305 -13.74 -4.91 -24.02
C LYS A 305 -14.44 -6.24 -23.73
N ILE A 306 -14.00 -7.30 -24.41
CA ILE A 306 -14.48 -8.67 -24.16
C ILE A 306 -13.49 -9.33 -23.23
N THR A 307 -13.99 -9.90 -22.13
CA THR A 307 -13.18 -10.56 -21.11
C THR A 307 -13.70 -11.95 -20.78
N THR A 308 -12.79 -12.81 -20.32
CA THR A 308 -13.09 -14.17 -19.85
C THR A 308 -12.33 -14.47 -18.56
N PRO A 309 -12.86 -15.32 -17.67
CA PRO A 309 -14.19 -15.93 -17.72
C PRO A 309 -15.32 -14.99 -17.27
N GLN A 310 -15.00 -13.82 -16.72
CA GLN A 310 -15.97 -12.86 -16.20
C GLN A 310 -16.09 -11.61 -17.06
N THR A 311 -17.25 -10.95 -16.95
CA THR A 311 -17.54 -9.65 -17.57
C THR A 311 -17.60 -8.57 -16.49
N TRP A 312 -17.17 -7.36 -16.84
CA TRP A 312 -17.25 -6.20 -15.94
C TRP A 312 -18.71 -5.75 -15.72
N SER A 313 -19.07 -5.51 -14.47
CA SER A 313 -20.32 -4.86 -14.04
C SER A 313 -20.13 -4.29 -12.63
N VAL A 314 -20.75 -3.14 -12.37
CA VAL A 314 -20.77 -2.50 -11.05
C VAL A 314 -22.17 -1.96 -10.78
N ASN A 315 -22.79 -2.31 -9.65
CA ASN A 315 -24.12 -1.83 -9.27
C ASN A 315 -25.22 -2.14 -10.32
N GLY A 316 -25.03 -3.22 -11.09
CA GLY A 316 -25.88 -3.58 -12.24
C GLY A 316 -25.63 -2.77 -13.52
N VAL A 317 -24.68 -1.82 -13.50
CA VAL A 317 -24.27 -1.03 -14.67
C VAL A 317 -23.34 -1.89 -15.54
N SER A 318 -23.77 -2.14 -16.77
CA SER A 318 -22.92 -2.81 -17.77
C SER A 318 -21.88 -1.84 -18.34
N ARG A 319 -20.79 -2.37 -18.90
CA ARG A 319 -19.74 -1.57 -19.57
C ARG A 319 -20.30 -0.54 -20.56
N ALA A 320 -21.32 -0.90 -21.33
CA ALA A 320 -21.90 -0.04 -22.35
C ALA A 320 -22.58 1.22 -21.77
N ASN A 321 -23.00 1.16 -20.51
CA ASN A 321 -23.71 2.23 -19.81
C ASN A 321 -22.84 2.93 -18.76
N ALA A 322 -21.58 2.50 -18.61
CA ALA A 322 -20.66 3.06 -17.63
C ALA A 322 -20.05 4.38 -18.09
N HIS A 323 -19.54 5.17 -17.15
CA HIS A 323 -18.77 6.37 -17.46
C HIS A 323 -17.49 5.99 -18.21
N LEU A 324 -17.27 6.55 -19.41
CA LEU A 324 -16.01 6.34 -20.12
C LEU A 324 -14.98 7.31 -19.57
N VAL A 325 -13.94 6.77 -18.93
CA VAL A 325 -12.86 7.57 -18.35
C VAL A 325 -12.20 8.44 -19.42
N SER A 326 -11.87 9.68 -19.05
CA SER A 326 -11.20 10.62 -19.94
C SER A 326 -9.86 10.10 -20.44
N ARG A 327 -9.40 10.66 -21.57
CA ARG A 327 -8.16 10.26 -22.22
C ARG A 327 -7.14 11.39 -22.21
N ASP A 328 -5.87 11.01 -22.14
CA ASP A 328 -4.76 11.93 -22.36
C ASP A 328 -4.57 12.26 -23.85
N ASP A 329 -3.58 13.10 -24.14
CA ASP A 329 -3.20 13.53 -25.48
C ASP A 329 -2.72 12.38 -26.39
N GLN A 330 -2.28 11.26 -25.80
CA GLN A 330 -1.88 10.03 -26.49
C GLN A 330 -3.03 9.04 -26.65
N GLY A 331 -4.25 9.41 -26.24
CA GLY A 331 -5.45 8.57 -26.33
C GLY A 331 -5.48 7.44 -25.30
N ARG A 332 -4.65 7.47 -24.25
CA ARG A 332 -4.65 6.49 -23.16
C ARG A 332 -5.65 6.93 -22.09
N PRO A 333 -6.34 5.99 -21.41
CA PRO A 333 -7.21 6.35 -20.29
C PRO A 333 -6.38 6.99 -19.16
N VAL A 334 -6.88 8.09 -18.59
CA VAL A 334 -6.19 8.82 -17.51
C VAL A 334 -6.19 8.04 -16.20
N TYR A 335 -7.28 7.31 -15.94
CA TYR A 335 -7.43 6.42 -14.79
C TYR A 335 -7.70 4.97 -15.24
N GLY A 336 -7.46 4.01 -14.35
CA GLY A 336 -8.06 2.67 -14.50
C GLY A 336 -9.57 2.75 -14.28
N GLY A 337 -10.35 1.76 -14.73
CA GLY A 337 -11.80 1.73 -14.50
C GLY A 337 -12.18 1.39 -13.05
N THR A 338 -13.44 1.53 -12.66
CA THR A 338 -13.91 1.07 -11.33
C THR A 338 -13.73 -0.45 -11.22
N PRO A 339 -13.15 -1.00 -10.12
CA PRO A 339 -13.07 -2.44 -9.93
C PRO A 339 -14.45 -3.09 -10.00
N ALA A 340 -14.58 -4.17 -10.77
CA ALA A 340 -15.85 -4.91 -10.90
C ALA A 340 -16.32 -5.47 -9.54
N ASP A 341 -17.64 -5.55 -9.34
CA ASP A 341 -18.20 -6.00 -8.06
C ASP A 341 -17.69 -7.39 -7.64
N PHE A 342 -17.63 -8.35 -8.58
CA PHE A 342 -17.12 -9.69 -8.29
C PHE A 342 -15.65 -9.68 -7.85
N ALA A 343 -14.84 -8.76 -8.39
CA ALA A 343 -13.42 -8.64 -8.05
C ALA A 343 -13.26 -8.07 -6.64
N VAL A 344 -14.10 -7.11 -6.26
CA VAL A 344 -14.16 -6.56 -4.90
C VAL A 344 -14.55 -7.66 -3.89
N VAL A 345 -15.60 -8.45 -4.19
CA VAL A 345 -15.99 -9.58 -3.32
C VAL A 345 -14.86 -10.59 -3.17
N GLN A 346 -14.19 -10.95 -4.27
CA GLN A 346 -13.02 -11.84 -4.23
C GLN A 346 -11.91 -11.31 -3.34
N ALA A 347 -11.54 -10.03 -3.46
CA ALA A 347 -10.49 -9.43 -2.63
C ALA A 347 -10.85 -9.38 -1.14
N ILE A 348 -12.11 -9.09 -0.79
CA ILE A 348 -12.57 -9.14 0.61
C ILE A 348 -12.41 -10.55 1.16
N LYS A 349 -12.90 -11.56 0.44
CA LYS A 349 -12.84 -12.97 0.87
C LYS A 349 -11.41 -13.49 0.98
N GLU A 350 -10.57 -13.15 0.02
CA GLU A 350 -9.15 -13.54 0.01
C GLU A 350 -8.37 -12.88 1.13
N SER A 351 -8.64 -11.61 1.43
CA SER A 351 -7.99 -10.93 2.56
C SER A 351 -8.39 -11.59 3.89
N ARG A 352 -9.69 -11.89 4.05
CA ARG A 352 -10.21 -12.55 5.27
C ARG A 352 -9.71 -14.00 5.41
N SER A 353 -9.60 -14.76 4.32
CA SER A 353 -9.09 -16.14 4.36
C SER A 353 -7.64 -16.22 4.86
N ARG A 354 -6.87 -15.15 4.65
CA ARG A 354 -5.50 -14.96 5.15
C ARG A 354 -5.41 -14.42 6.57
N GLY A 355 -6.55 -14.18 7.23
CA GLY A 355 -6.62 -13.62 8.58
C GLY A 355 -6.46 -12.10 8.65
N LEU A 356 -6.55 -11.38 7.52
CA LEU A 356 -6.47 -9.92 7.50
C LEU A 356 -7.83 -9.28 7.79
N ARG A 357 -7.85 -8.26 8.65
CA ARG A 357 -9.01 -7.40 8.87
C ARG A 357 -9.17 -6.43 7.71
N VAL A 358 -10.40 -6.26 7.22
CA VAL A 358 -10.67 -5.42 6.05
C VAL A 358 -11.39 -4.14 6.46
N THR A 359 -10.79 -2.99 6.16
CA THR A 359 -11.49 -1.70 6.14
C THR A 359 -11.91 -1.42 4.71
N PHE A 360 -13.21 -1.29 4.44
CA PHE A 360 -13.68 -0.88 3.12
C PHE A 360 -13.64 0.64 2.99
N TYR A 361 -12.98 1.13 1.95
CA TYR A 361 -12.73 2.56 1.73
C TYR A 361 -13.32 2.97 0.36
N PRO A 362 -14.56 3.46 0.29
CA PRO A 362 -15.10 4.07 -0.92
C PRO A 362 -14.36 5.35 -1.29
N PHE A 363 -14.02 5.51 -2.56
CA PHE A 363 -13.19 6.62 -3.05
C PHE A 363 -13.80 7.30 -4.28
N ILE A 364 -13.52 8.59 -4.46
CA ILE A 364 -13.95 9.36 -5.64
C ILE A 364 -12.72 9.89 -6.36
N LEU A 365 -12.52 9.44 -7.60
CA LEU A 365 -11.57 10.03 -8.52
C LEU A 365 -12.28 11.12 -9.32
N MET A 366 -11.73 12.33 -9.40
CA MET A 366 -12.32 13.36 -10.24
C MET A 366 -11.81 13.24 -11.67
N ASP A 367 -12.72 12.99 -12.59
CA ASP A 367 -12.48 12.86 -14.02
C ASP A 367 -12.92 14.12 -14.78
N VAL A 368 -12.29 15.24 -14.44
CA VAL A 368 -12.47 16.54 -15.10
C VAL A 368 -11.28 16.77 -16.05
N PRO A 369 -11.43 16.58 -17.37
CA PRO A 369 -10.30 16.63 -18.28
C PRO A 369 -9.76 18.06 -18.47
N PRO A 370 -8.49 18.20 -18.89
CA PRO A 370 -7.94 19.48 -19.33
C PRO A 370 -8.78 20.11 -20.45
N GLY A 371 -8.98 21.43 -20.39
CA GLY A 371 -9.74 22.16 -21.40
C GLY A 371 -11.26 21.98 -21.33
N ASN A 372 -11.79 21.43 -20.23
CA ASN A 372 -13.24 21.38 -19.98
C ASN A 372 -13.87 22.78 -19.98
N THR A 373 -15.18 22.83 -20.25
CA THR A 373 -15.96 24.07 -20.30
C THR A 373 -16.92 24.21 -19.12
N LEU A 374 -16.67 23.49 -18.03
CA LEU A 374 -17.52 23.52 -16.84
C LEU A 374 -17.37 24.88 -16.13
N PRO A 375 -18.47 25.50 -15.64
CA PRO A 375 -18.38 26.66 -14.77
C PRO A 375 -17.56 26.35 -13.52
N ASN A 376 -16.61 27.23 -13.19
CA ASN A 376 -15.71 27.04 -12.07
C ASN A 376 -16.34 27.57 -10.76
N PRO A 377 -16.64 26.71 -9.76
CA PRO A 377 -17.23 27.17 -8.50
C PRO A 377 -16.30 28.12 -7.72
N TYR A 378 -14.99 28.04 -7.94
CA TYR A 378 -13.98 28.91 -7.34
C TYR A 378 -13.76 30.19 -8.18
N SER A 379 -14.86 30.83 -8.57
CA SER A 379 -14.87 32.13 -9.26
C SER A 379 -16.12 32.92 -8.90
N ASP A 380 -16.05 34.25 -8.97
CA ASP A 380 -17.18 35.13 -8.67
C ASP A 380 -18.37 34.81 -9.58
N ASN A 381 -19.53 34.56 -8.97
CA ASN A 381 -20.77 34.14 -9.61
C ASN A 381 -20.63 32.86 -10.45
N ALA A 382 -19.59 32.05 -10.20
CA ALA A 382 -19.19 30.93 -11.03
C ALA A 382 -19.02 31.30 -12.52
N ALA A 383 -18.61 32.54 -12.79
CA ALA A 383 -18.56 33.10 -14.13
C ALA A 383 -17.35 32.64 -14.96
N ALA A 384 -16.29 32.15 -14.31
CA ALA A 384 -15.14 31.62 -15.04
C ALA A 384 -15.47 30.24 -15.64
N THR A 385 -15.11 30.05 -16.90
CA THR A 385 -15.21 28.76 -17.59
C THR A 385 -13.93 27.96 -17.43
N GLY A 386 -14.06 26.67 -17.15
CA GLY A 386 -12.96 25.73 -16.98
C GLY A 386 -12.66 25.48 -15.51
N GLN A 387 -12.99 24.27 -15.05
CA GLN A 387 -12.56 23.76 -13.76
C GLN A 387 -11.10 23.25 -13.82
N PRO A 388 -10.36 23.24 -12.70
CA PRO A 388 -9.05 22.61 -12.64
C PRO A 388 -9.09 21.17 -13.15
N SER A 389 -8.05 20.76 -13.89
CA SER A 389 -7.94 19.40 -14.44
C SER A 389 -7.70 18.39 -13.32
N LEU A 390 -8.41 17.25 -13.38
CA LEU A 390 -8.25 16.09 -12.49
C LEU A 390 -8.11 16.51 -11.01
N PRO A 391 -9.04 17.33 -10.49
CA PRO A 391 -8.89 17.94 -9.18
C PRO A 391 -9.01 16.90 -8.07
N TRP A 392 -8.50 17.22 -6.90
CA TRP A 392 -8.79 16.41 -5.72
C TRP A 392 -10.27 16.53 -5.30
N ARG A 393 -10.90 15.42 -4.88
CA ARG A 393 -12.33 15.37 -4.45
C ARG A 393 -12.67 16.33 -3.31
N GLY A 394 -11.71 16.65 -2.45
CA GLY A 394 -11.89 17.66 -1.39
C GLY A 394 -12.13 19.08 -1.89
N ARG A 395 -12.09 19.30 -3.21
CA ARG A 395 -12.49 20.55 -3.88
C ARG A 395 -13.95 20.58 -4.33
N ILE A 396 -14.73 19.51 -4.15
CA ILE A 396 -16.17 19.56 -4.41
C ILE A 396 -16.80 20.52 -3.40
N THR A 397 -17.62 21.47 -3.85
CA THR A 397 -18.15 22.58 -3.03
C THR A 397 -19.49 23.10 -3.57
N CYS A 398 -20.17 23.96 -2.81
CA CYS A 398 -21.28 24.76 -3.35
C CYS A 398 -20.79 25.69 -4.47
N SER A 399 -21.69 26.08 -5.36
CA SER A 399 -21.41 26.95 -6.51
C SER A 399 -22.32 28.19 -6.47
N PRO A 400 -21.76 29.41 -6.45
CA PRO A 400 -20.35 29.72 -6.24
C PRO A 400 -19.86 29.32 -4.84
N ALA A 401 -18.56 29.02 -4.72
CA ALA A 401 -17.93 28.54 -3.48
C ALA A 401 -17.86 29.61 -2.39
N ALA A 402 -17.65 29.19 -1.14
CA ALA A 402 -17.39 30.13 -0.04
C ALA A 402 -16.19 31.03 -0.35
N GLY A 403 -16.29 32.33 -0.02
CA GLY A 403 -15.23 33.31 -0.28
C GLY A 403 -15.26 33.98 -1.67
N TYR A 404 -16.20 33.60 -2.54
CA TYR A 404 -16.38 34.21 -3.87
C TYR A 404 -17.67 35.03 -3.96
N GLY A 405 -17.70 36.00 -4.87
CA GLY A 405 -18.88 36.80 -5.15
C GLY A 405 -20.09 35.93 -5.51
N GLY A 406 -21.26 36.24 -4.94
CA GLY A 406 -22.49 35.48 -5.16
C GLY A 406 -22.50 34.07 -4.55
N SER A 407 -21.61 33.78 -3.60
CA SER A 407 -21.53 32.48 -2.91
C SER A 407 -22.90 31.95 -2.46
N ALA A 408 -23.10 30.64 -2.63
CA ALA A 408 -24.26 29.95 -2.08
C ALA A 408 -24.10 29.63 -0.58
N ASP A 409 -22.88 29.72 -0.03
CA ASP A 409 -22.59 29.47 1.38
C ASP A 409 -23.41 30.39 2.31
N LYS A 410 -23.84 29.85 3.46
CA LYS A 410 -24.76 30.48 4.42
C LYS A 410 -26.16 30.77 3.87
N THR A 411 -26.61 30.03 2.85
CA THR A 411 -27.96 30.18 2.27
C THR A 411 -28.69 28.84 2.10
N ALA A 412 -30.02 28.88 1.98
CA ALA A 412 -30.83 27.69 1.64
C ALA A 412 -30.46 27.07 0.28
N ALA A 413 -29.82 27.83 -0.63
CA ALA A 413 -29.33 27.27 -1.87
C ALA A 413 -28.19 26.28 -1.63
N ALA A 414 -27.32 26.50 -0.64
CA ALA A 414 -26.26 25.56 -0.29
C ALA A 414 -26.83 24.21 0.18
N GLU A 415 -27.86 24.22 1.01
CA GLU A 415 -28.56 22.99 1.45
C GLU A 415 -29.07 22.19 0.25
N ALA A 416 -29.77 22.84 -0.69
CA ALA A 416 -30.29 22.18 -1.88
C ALA A 416 -29.18 21.61 -2.78
N GLN A 417 -28.03 22.28 -2.90
CA GLN A 417 -26.89 21.78 -3.66
C GLN A 417 -26.22 20.58 -3.00
N VAL A 418 -26.10 20.59 -1.66
CA VAL A 418 -25.57 19.46 -0.89
C VAL A 418 -26.53 18.27 -0.98
N ALA A 419 -27.84 18.47 -0.81
CA ALA A 419 -28.82 17.40 -0.96
C ALA A 419 -28.74 16.74 -2.36
N ALA A 420 -28.56 17.54 -3.42
CA ALA A 420 -28.39 17.01 -4.78
C ALA A 420 -27.11 16.17 -4.94
N PHE A 421 -26.00 16.54 -4.29
CA PHE A 421 -24.77 15.76 -4.30
C PHE A 421 -24.94 14.39 -3.63
N PHE A 422 -25.63 14.35 -2.50
CA PHE A 422 -25.89 13.09 -1.80
C PHE A 422 -26.86 12.19 -2.58
N GLY A 423 -27.81 12.76 -3.31
CA GLY A 423 -28.84 12.01 -4.02
C GLY A 423 -29.94 11.51 -3.09
N ALA A 424 -30.91 10.78 -3.65
CA ALA A 424 -32.10 10.32 -2.94
C ALA A 424 -32.05 8.82 -2.60
N ALA A 425 -30.98 8.12 -2.97
CA ALA A 425 -30.82 6.68 -2.73
C ALA A 425 -31.08 6.29 -1.26
N SER A 426 -31.80 5.18 -1.09
CA SER A 426 -32.13 4.55 0.19
C SER A 426 -31.66 3.08 0.21
N PRO A 427 -31.54 2.44 1.39
CA PRO A 427 -31.19 1.03 1.48
C PRO A 427 -32.08 0.10 0.64
N SER A 428 -33.35 0.46 0.43
CA SER A 428 -34.33 -0.32 -0.35
C SER A 428 -34.18 -0.22 -1.86
N ASP A 429 -33.35 0.69 -2.37
CA ASP A 429 -33.15 0.88 -3.82
C ASP A 429 -32.14 -0.11 -4.43
N PHE A 430 -31.76 -1.14 -3.68
CA PHE A 430 -30.81 -2.17 -4.08
C PHE A 430 -31.41 -3.56 -3.95
N THR A 431 -31.12 -4.41 -4.93
CA THR A 431 -31.44 -5.84 -4.91
C THR A 431 -30.17 -6.65 -4.82
N VAL A 432 -30.15 -7.62 -3.91
CA VAL A 432 -29.01 -8.52 -3.69
C VAL A 432 -29.40 -9.93 -4.13
N SER A 433 -28.59 -10.53 -5.02
CA SER A 433 -28.77 -11.90 -5.50
C SER A 433 -27.42 -12.63 -5.46
N GLY A 434 -27.24 -13.43 -4.41
CA GLY A 434 -25.93 -14.00 -4.08
C GLY A 434 -24.93 -12.89 -3.78
N GLU A 435 -23.86 -12.81 -4.57
CA GLU A 435 -22.80 -11.79 -4.47
C GLU A 435 -23.01 -10.60 -5.42
N ASN A 436 -24.14 -10.56 -6.14
CA ASN A 436 -24.44 -9.48 -7.07
C ASN A 436 -25.37 -8.46 -6.42
N VAL A 437 -25.04 -7.17 -6.57
CA VAL A 437 -25.84 -6.04 -6.11
C VAL A 437 -26.27 -5.21 -7.31
N SER A 438 -27.56 -4.96 -7.46
CA SER A 438 -28.11 -4.18 -8.59
C SER A 438 -29.01 -3.06 -8.10
N TRP A 439 -28.88 -1.90 -8.73
CA TRP A 439 -29.72 -0.72 -8.47
C TRP A 439 -31.10 -0.83 -9.12
N ILE A 440 -32.13 -0.48 -8.34
CA ILE A 440 -33.53 -0.41 -8.80
C ILE A 440 -34.20 0.94 -8.52
N GLY A 441 -33.46 1.89 -7.92
CA GLY A 441 -33.95 3.25 -7.70
C GLY A 441 -33.97 4.09 -8.99
N ALA A 442 -34.10 5.42 -8.84
CA ALA A 442 -34.16 6.33 -9.98
C ALA A 442 -32.91 6.19 -10.89
N PRO A 443 -33.07 6.02 -12.22
CA PRO A 443 -31.94 5.73 -13.12
C PRO A 443 -30.93 6.90 -13.22
N ASP A 444 -31.41 8.13 -13.01
CA ASP A 444 -30.62 9.36 -13.10
C ASP A 444 -30.01 9.77 -11.76
N ASP A 445 -30.27 9.04 -10.67
CA ASP A 445 -29.62 9.29 -9.38
C ASP A 445 -28.20 8.74 -9.39
N TRP A 446 -27.23 9.65 -9.46
CA TRP A 446 -25.80 9.38 -9.37
C TRP A 446 -25.18 10.10 -8.17
N GLY A 447 -25.92 10.21 -7.07
CA GLY A 447 -25.45 10.82 -5.84
C GLY A 447 -24.53 9.92 -5.02
N LEU A 448 -23.85 10.52 -4.04
CA LEU A 448 -22.92 9.83 -3.14
C LEU A 448 -23.58 8.65 -2.42
N ARG A 449 -24.84 8.80 -1.99
CA ARG A 449 -25.56 7.75 -1.27
C ARG A 449 -25.70 6.49 -2.11
N ARG A 450 -25.90 6.61 -3.43
CA ARG A 450 -25.97 5.44 -4.31
C ARG A 450 -24.67 4.64 -4.29
N MET A 451 -23.53 5.31 -4.42
CA MET A 451 -22.21 4.66 -4.37
C MET A 451 -21.98 3.99 -3.01
N VAL A 452 -22.20 4.72 -1.91
CA VAL A 452 -21.86 4.22 -0.57
C VAL A 452 -22.78 3.07 -0.15
N LEU A 453 -24.10 3.18 -0.40
CA LEU A 453 -25.05 2.11 -0.08
C LEU A 453 -24.89 0.88 -0.97
N HIS A 454 -24.50 1.05 -2.25
CA HIS A 454 -24.07 -0.06 -3.10
C HIS A 454 -22.96 -0.87 -2.44
N TYR A 455 -21.92 -0.18 -1.99
CA TYR A 455 -20.77 -0.83 -1.37
C TYR A 455 -21.08 -1.43 0.00
N ALA A 456 -22.00 -0.85 0.78
CA ALA A 456 -22.47 -1.45 2.01
C ALA A 456 -23.15 -2.82 1.73
N HIS A 457 -24.04 -2.87 0.74
CA HIS A 457 -24.67 -4.13 0.31
C HIS A 457 -23.65 -5.14 -0.24
N LEU A 458 -22.68 -4.66 -1.02
CA LEU A 458 -21.63 -5.53 -1.60
C LEU A 458 -20.73 -6.12 -0.51
N CYS A 459 -20.35 -5.33 0.49
CA CYS A 459 -19.59 -5.80 1.65
C CYS A 459 -20.38 -6.82 2.47
N ALA A 460 -21.67 -6.59 2.70
CA ALA A 460 -22.55 -7.57 3.35
C ALA A 460 -22.60 -8.89 2.56
N ALA A 461 -22.79 -8.82 1.23
CA ALA A 461 -22.82 -9.98 0.35
C ALA A 461 -21.48 -10.74 0.29
N ALA A 462 -20.35 -10.05 0.50
CA ALA A 462 -19.03 -10.66 0.60
C ALA A 462 -18.78 -11.40 1.93
N GLY A 463 -19.68 -11.30 2.91
CA GLY A 463 -19.55 -11.89 4.24
C GLY A 463 -19.14 -10.89 5.34
N GLY A 464 -19.21 -9.59 5.06
CA GLY A 464 -18.89 -8.51 5.98
C GLY A 464 -17.44 -8.03 5.93
N VAL A 465 -17.21 -6.86 6.53
CA VAL A 465 -15.90 -6.20 6.68
C VAL A 465 -15.73 -5.75 8.13
N ASP A 466 -14.49 -5.51 8.57
CA ASP A 466 -14.19 -5.12 9.94
C ASP A 466 -14.47 -3.63 10.19
N ALA A 467 -14.27 -2.81 9.17
CA ALA A 467 -14.65 -1.40 9.16
C ALA A 467 -15.12 -0.94 7.77
N PHE A 468 -15.94 0.11 7.74
CA PHE A 468 -16.50 0.70 6.52
C PHE A 468 -16.50 2.23 6.64
N LEU A 469 -15.92 2.91 5.66
CA LEU A 469 -15.90 4.37 5.61
C LEU A 469 -17.08 4.90 4.78
N ILE A 470 -17.79 5.90 5.29
CA ILE A 470 -18.94 6.52 4.59
C ILE A 470 -18.52 7.62 3.61
N GLY A 471 -17.24 7.96 3.58
CA GLY A 471 -16.66 9.00 2.75
C GLY A 471 -15.27 9.38 3.24
N SER A 472 -14.59 10.21 2.46
CA SER A 472 -13.24 10.63 2.78
C SER A 472 -12.84 11.96 2.15
N GLU A 473 -12.07 12.77 2.89
CA GLU A 473 -11.42 14.00 2.43
C GLU A 473 -12.35 14.94 1.63
N MET A 474 -13.57 15.14 2.10
CA MET A 474 -14.57 15.97 1.43
C MET A 474 -14.65 17.37 2.05
N ARG A 475 -13.50 17.94 2.46
CA ARG A 475 -13.43 19.24 3.16
C ARG A 475 -14.23 20.36 2.51
N GLY A 476 -14.19 20.48 1.19
CA GLY A 476 -14.95 21.50 0.48
C GLY A 476 -16.47 21.34 0.62
N LEU A 477 -16.95 20.11 0.84
CA LEU A 477 -18.35 19.75 1.01
C LEU A 477 -18.77 19.85 2.48
N THR A 478 -17.96 19.32 3.41
CA THR A 478 -18.25 19.28 4.85
C THR A 478 -18.26 20.68 5.47
N THR A 479 -17.53 21.64 4.90
CA THR A 479 -17.52 23.04 5.37
C THR A 479 -18.59 23.93 4.74
N ILE A 480 -19.42 23.43 3.81
CA ILE A 480 -20.55 24.19 3.26
C ILE A 480 -21.54 24.46 4.37
N ARG A 481 -22.06 25.69 4.44
CA ARG A 481 -23.06 26.12 5.40
C ARG A 481 -24.36 26.50 4.73
N ASP A 482 -25.49 26.14 5.33
CA ASP A 482 -26.84 26.56 4.90
C ASP A 482 -27.33 27.83 5.65
N SER A 483 -26.61 28.21 6.69
CA SER A 483 -26.86 29.35 7.58
C SER A 483 -25.53 29.77 8.23
N ALA A 484 -25.56 30.65 9.23
CA ALA A 484 -24.32 31.08 9.89
C ALA A 484 -23.58 29.92 10.63
N THR A 485 -24.32 28.91 11.11
CA THR A 485 -23.79 27.93 12.07
C THR A 485 -24.15 26.47 11.76
N SER A 486 -24.86 26.19 10.66
CA SER A 486 -25.28 24.82 10.30
C SER A 486 -24.58 24.33 9.04
N TYR A 487 -24.25 23.03 9.05
CA TYR A 487 -23.44 22.32 8.06
C TYR A 487 -24.25 21.15 7.48
N PRO A 488 -24.96 21.34 6.35
CA PRO A 488 -25.90 20.34 5.82
C PRO A 488 -25.23 19.02 5.42
N ALA A 489 -23.98 19.06 4.95
CA ALA A 489 -23.26 17.84 4.55
C ALA A 489 -22.98 16.92 5.75
N VAL A 490 -22.73 17.50 6.93
CA VAL A 490 -22.54 16.75 8.17
C VAL A 490 -23.82 16.00 8.56
N GLN A 491 -25.00 16.63 8.41
CA GLN A 491 -26.28 15.96 8.68
C GLN A 491 -26.58 14.84 7.67
N GLN A 492 -26.20 15.04 6.41
CA GLN A 492 -26.33 14.00 5.38
C GLN A 492 -25.39 12.80 5.65
N LEU A 493 -24.16 13.04 6.11
CA LEU A 493 -23.24 11.97 6.53
C LEU A 493 -23.78 11.17 7.72
N ARG A 494 -24.38 11.84 8.72
CA ARG A 494 -25.02 11.15 9.86
C ARG A 494 -26.17 10.25 9.41
N SER A 495 -27.03 10.77 8.53
CA SER A 495 -28.12 9.98 7.94
C SER A 495 -27.58 8.77 7.15
N LEU A 496 -26.52 8.98 6.36
CA LEU A 496 -25.86 7.92 5.61
C LEU A 496 -25.22 6.87 6.53
N ALA A 497 -24.63 7.27 7.66
CA ALA A 497 -24.07 6.34 8.65
C ALA A 497 -25.15 5.39 9.21
N ALA A 498 -26.32 5.93 9.56
CA ALA A 498 -27.45 5.13 10.02
C ALA A 498 -27.97 4.15 8.96
N ASP A 499 -28.04 4.58 7.70
CA ASP A 499 -28.42 3.70 6.59
C ASP A 499 -27.39 2.58 6.36
N VAL A 500 -26.09 2.91 6.41
CA VAL A 500 -25.00 1.93 6.30
C VAL A 500 -25.04 0.94 7.48
N ARG A 501 -25.30 1.40 8.71
CA ARG A 501 -25.49 0.53 9.88
C ARG A 501 -26.61 -0.47 9.65
N SER A 502 -27.74 -0.02 9.09
CA SER A 502 -28.91 -0.88 8.83
C SER A 502 -28.59 -2.05 7.90
N ILE A 503 -27.57 -1.90 7.04
CA ILE A 503 -27.13 -2.91 6.07
C ILE A 503 -26.04 -3.80 6.67
N LEU A 504 -25.01 -3.21 7.28
CA LEU A 504 -23.79 -3.91 7.73
C LEU A 504 -23.89 -4.47 9.15
N GLY A 505 -24.91 -4.07 9.91
CA GLY A 505 -25.12 -4.51 11.28
C GLY A 505 -24.11 -3.93 12.28
N PRO A 506 -24.22 -4.33 13.56
CA PRO A 506 -23.44 -3.74 14.65
C PRO A 506 -21.98 -4.21 14.72
N SER A 507 -21.61 -5.27 13.99
CA SER A 507 -20.25 -5.83 14.04
C SER A 507 -19.24 -5.05 13.21
N THR A 508 -19.69 -4.38 12.16
CA THR A 508 -18.83 -3.60 11.26
C THR A 508 -18.62 -2.21 11.84
N LYS A 509 -17.37 -1.78 12.03
CA LYS A 509 -17.14 -0.40 12.50
C LYS A 509 -17.40 0.61 11.39
N ILE A 510 -18.05 1.73 11.68
CA ILE A 510 -18.38 2.78 10.70
C ILE A 510 -17.65 4.06 11.08
N SER A 511 -17.10 4.76 10.09
CA SER A 511 -16.48 6.06 10.30
C SER A 511 -16.44 6.89 9.00
N TYR A 512 -15.94 8.11 9.11
CA TYR A 512 -15.57 9.02 8.02
C TYR A 512 -14.05 9.26 8.10
N ALA A 513 -13.35 9.26 6.96
CA ALA A 513 -11.92 9.59 6.91
C ALA A 513 -11.72 11.07 6.55
N ALA A 514 -11.62 11.92 7.56
CA ALA A 514 -11.41 13.34 7.36
C ALA A 514 -10.01 13.64 6.81
N ASP A 515 -9.88 14.64 5.95
CA ASP A 515 -8.58 15.22 5.62
C ASP A 515 -7.91 15.78 6.89
N TRP A 516 -6.58 15.64 7.00
CA TRP A 516 -5.83 16.17 8.13
C TRP A 516 -6.03 17.68 8.37
N SER A 517 -6.47 18.44 7.36
CA SER A 517 -6.76 19.86 7.48
C SER A 517 -8.23 20.21 7.78
N GLU A 518 -9.11 19.23 8.01
CA GLU A 518 -10.53 19.48 8.36
C GLU A 518 -10.98 18.88 9.70
N TYR A 519 -10.35 17.80 10.17
CA TYR A 519 -10.87 17.00 11.31
C TYR A 519 -11.07 17.81 12.59
N PHE A 520 -10.21 18.81 12.83
CA PHE A 520 -10.13 19.58 14.08
C PHE A 520 -11.10 20.77 14.14
N GLY A 521 -11.78 21.08 13.04
CA GLY A 521 -12.72 22.19 12.96
C GLY A 521 -12.58 23.02 11.68
N HIS A 522 -13.51 23.95 11.52
CA HIS A 522 -13.58 24.89 10.41
C HIS A 522 -13.41 26.32 10.94
N GLN A 523 -12.37 27.00 10.46
CA GLN A 523 -12.09 28.40 10.75
C GLN A 523 -12.12 29.19 9.43
N PRO A 524 -13.28 29.73 9.02
CA PRO A 524 -13.43 30.38 7.73
C PRO A 524 -12.56 31.65 7.65
N GLY A 525 -11.83 31.81 6.54
CA GLY A 525 -11.04 33.00 6.23
C GLY A 525 -11.86 34.22 5.79
N ASP A 526 -13.12 34.34 6.23
CA ASP A 526 -14.06 35.40 5.84
C ASP A 526 -14.05 36.62 6.78
N GLY A 527 -13.12 36.64 7.74
CA GLY A 527 -12.96 37.72 8.72
C GLY A 527 -13.97 37.67 9.88
N SER A 528 -14.84 36.67 9.93
CA SER A 528 -15.76 36.46 11.06
C SER A 528 -15.05 36.18 12.38
N GLY A 529 -13.87 35.57 12.32
CA GLY A 529 -13.21 35.01 13.51
C GLY A 529 -13.91 33.74 14.02
N ASP A 530 -14.81 33.16 13.23
CA ASP A 530 -15.53 31.95 13.59
C ASP A 530 -14.57 30.77 13.79
N VAL A 531 -14.86 29.96 14.82
CA VAL A 531 -14.29 28.62 14.99
C VAL A 531 -15.43 27.65 15.21
N PHE A 532 -15.60 26.68 14.32
CA PHE A 532 -16.63 25.66 14.47
C PHE A 532 -16.01 24.26 14.47
N PHE A 533 -16.29 23.48 15.51
CA PHE A 533 -16.05 22.04 15.52
C PHE A 533 -17.14 21.33 14.71
N HIS A 534 -17.22 21.66 13.42
CA HIS A 534 -18.33 21.33 12.54
C HIS A 534 -18.56 19.83 12.35
N LEU A 535 -17.53 19.00 12.56
CA LEU A 535 -17.62 17.53 12.47
C LEU A 535 -17.98 16.86 13.80
N ASP A 536 -17.99 17.58 14.94
CA ASP A 536 -18.38 16.99 16.23
C ASP A 536 -19.75 16.31 16.20
N PRO A 537 -20.80 16.86 15.54
CA PRO A 537 -22.08 16.16 15.43
C PRO A 537 -21.99 14.81 14.72
N LEU A 538 -21.02 14.63 13.80
CA LEU A 538 -20.76 13.34 13.18
C LEU A 538 -19.91 12.45 14.09
N TRP A 539 -18.83 12.99 14.67
CA TRP A 539 -17.95 12.21 15.56
C TRP A 539 -18.64 11.71 16.83
N ALA A 540 -19.60 12.47 17.34
CA ALA A 540 -20.42 12.11 18.49
C ALA A 540 -21.69 11.32 18.11
N ASP A 541 -21.93 11.07 16.82
CA ASP A 541 -23.07 10.28 16.39
C ASP A 541 -22.92 8.82 16.85
N PRO A 542 -23.96 8.19 17.42
CA PRO A 542 -23.87 6.83 17.93
C PRO A 542 -23.52 5.78 16.87
N GLU A 543 -23.69 6.10 15.58
CA GLU A 543 -23.33 5.19 14.50
C GLU A 543 -21.85 5.26 14.09
N ILE A 544 -21.09 6.25 14.57
CA ILE A 544 -19.66 6.41 14.29
C ILE A 544 -18.83 5.78 15.41
N ASP A 545 -18.01 4.79 15.04
CA ASP A 545 -17.25 3.97 15.99
C ASP A 545 -15.84 4.51 16.30
N PHE A 546 -15.29 5.35 15.42
CA PHE A 546 -13.96 5.93 15.56
C PHE A 546 -13.81 7.22 14.74
N VAL A 547 -12.80 8.03 15.05
CA VAL A 547 -12.40 9.19 14.24
C VAL A 547 -11.36 8.74 13.21
N GLY A 548 -11.69 8.85 11.93
CA GLY A 548 -10.77 8.58 10.82
C GLY A 548 -10.10 9.85 10.32
N ILE A 549 -8.79 9.80 10.10
CA ILE A 549 -8.00 10.94 9.57
C ILE A 549 -7.02 10.42 8.52
N ASP A 550 -7.09 10.98 7.32
CA ASP A 550 -6.05 10.83 6.30
C ASP A 550 -4.89 11.79 6.61
N ASN A 551 -3.89 11.27 7.32
CA ASN A 551 -2.85 12.05 7.96
C ASN A 551 -1.65 12.35 7.05
N TYR A 552 -1.69 13.51 6.38
CA TYR A 552 -0.59 14.03 5.55
C TYR A 552 0.03 15.31 6.14
N MET A 553 0.05 15.43 7.47
CA MET A 553 0.64 16.59 8.14
C MET A 553 2.14 16.69 7.84
N PRO A 554 2.69 17.91 7.60
CA PRO A 554 4.12 18.07 7.32
C PRO A 554 4.97 17.53 8.47
N LEU A 555 5.85 16.56 8.21
CA LEU A 555 6.70 16.00 9.26
C LEU A 555 7.82 16.95 9.69
N SER A 556 8.29 17.84 8.82
CA SER A 556 9.35 18.80 9.13
C SER A 556 9.38 19.94 8.10
N ASP A 557 10.16 21.00 8.35
CA ASP A 557 10.39 22.12 7.41
C ASP A 557 11.78 22.07 6.78
N TRP A 558 12.41 20.88 6.78
CA TRP A 558 13.72 20.65 6.16
C TRP A 558 13.72 21.00 4.67
N ARG A 559 14.83 21.55 4.19
CA ARG A 559 15.04 21.91 2.78
C ARG A 559 16.34 21.34 2.26
N ASP A 560 16.50 21.27 0.95
CA ASP A 560 17.77 20.86 0.38
C ASP A 560 18.90 21.81 0.82
N GLY A 561 20.02 21.23 1.25
CA GLY A 561 21.19 21.97 1.74
C GLY A 561 21.17 22.25 3.25
N PHE A 562 21.90 23.28 3.66
CA PHE A 562 22.09 23.66 5.07
C PHE A 562 21.89 25.16 5.34
N GLU A 563 21.38 25.91 4.35
CA GLU A 563 21.16 27.36 4.47
C GLU A 563 19.78 27.71 5.08
N HIS A 564 18.98 26.70 5.40
CA HIS A 564 17.63 26.87 5.96
C HIS A 564 17.65 26.87 7.51
N LEU A 565 16.57 27.36 8.11
CA LEU A 565 16.47 27.56 9.57
C LEU A 565 16.73 26.29 10.38
N ASP A 566 16.20 25.13 9.99
CA ASP A 566 16.35 23.88 10.75
C ASP A 566 17.82 23.42 10.81
N ALA A 567 18.58 23.60 9.73
CA ALA A 567 20.02 23.35 9.74
C ALA A 567 20.76 24.38 10.59
N ALA A 568 20.35 25.65 10.55
CA ALA A 568 20.90 26.70 11.40
C ALA A 568 20.58 26.51 12.90
N GLU A 569 19.49 25.82 13.23
CA GLU A 569 19.14 25.37 14.59
C GLU A 569 20.02 24.20 15.07
N GLY A 570 20.87 23.64 14.20
CA GLY A 570 21.88 22.64 14.56
C GLY A 570 21.50 21.19 14.24
N TRP A 571 20.40 20.96 13.53
CA TRP A 571 20.03 19.61 13.10
C TRP A 571 20.97 19.12 11.98
N PRO A 572 21.59 17.93 12.11
CA PRO A 572 22.65 17.52 11.21
C PRO A 572 22.15 16.93 9.88
N ALA A 573 20.90 16.47 9.83
CA ALA A 573 20.30 15.87 8.64
C ALA A 573 18.77 15.76 8.77
N ILE A 574 18.08 15.70 7.63
CA ILE A 574 16.66 15.35 7.55
C ILE A 574 16.33 13.98 8.16
N TYR A 575 17.32 13.08 8.24
CA TYR A 575 17.16 11.74 8.80
C TYR A 575 17.44 11.67 10.31
N ASP A 576 17.74 12.80 10.96
CA ASP A 576 17.96 12.81 12.40
C ASP A 576 16.67 12.38 13.14
N ARG A 577 16.78 11.30 13.93
CA ARG A 577 15.61 10.68 14.59
C ARG A 577 14.97 11.64 15.59
N ALA A 578 15.78 12.40 16.35
CA ALA A 578 15.26 13.32 17.35
C ALA A 578 14.58 14.53 16.70
N TYR A 579 15.12 15.03 15.59
CA TYR A 579 14.49 16.07 14.76
C TYR A 579 13.10 15.64 14.29
N LEU A 580 13.01 14.48 13.63
CA LEU A 580 11.75 13.98 13.09
C LEU A 580 10.74 13.70 14.19
N GLN A 581 11.18 13.10 15.31
CA GLN A 581 10.30 12.82 16.46
C GLN A 581 9.79 14.11 17.12
N GLY A 582 10.63 15.14 17.26
CA GLY A 582 10.24 16.43 17.81
C GLY A 582 9.18 17.16 16.98
N ASN A 583 9.16 16.93 15.66
CA ASN A 583 8.20 17.58 14.77
C ASN A 583 6.87 16.82 14.58
N ILE A 584 6.70 15.64 15.20
CA ILE A 584 5.39 14.94 15.23
C ILE A 584 4.36 15.80 15.96
N VAL A 585 4.76 16.36 17.11
CA VAL A 585 3.95 17.27 17.94
C VAL A 585 4.73 18.58 18.13
N GLY A 586 5.14 19.17 17.01
CA GLY A 586 5.99 20.36 16.94
C GLY A 586 6.09 20.90 15.50
N GLY A 587 6.72 22.05 15.36
CA GLY A 587 6.98 22.68 14.05
C GLY A 587 5.73 23.23 13.37
N GLU A 588 5.69 23.13 12.03
CA GLU A 588 4.55 23.61 11.24
C GLU A 588 3.24 22.91 11.66
N GLY A 589 2.20 23.68 11.96
CA GLY A 589 0.90 23.15 12.39
C GLY A 589 0.75 22.85 13.87
N TYR A 590 1.82 23.04 14.65
CA TYR A 590 1.80 22.95 16.11
C TYR A 590 2.33 24.24 16.75
N ASP A 591 3.59 24.56 16.50
CA ASP A 591 4.24 25.74 17.08
C ASP A 591 3.95 26.99 16.24
N TRP A 592 3.94 26.83 14.91
CA TRP A 592 3.87 27.93 13.97
C TRP A 592 3.20 27.54 12.64
N PHE A 593 2.86 28.52 11.81
CA PHE A 593 2.36 28.34 10.44
C PHE A 593 2.95 29.42 9.51
N TYR A 594 2.79 29.22 8.20
CA TYR A 594 3.10 30.24 7.19
C TYR A 594 1.83 30.98 6.78
N ALA A 595 1.82 32.31 6.87
CA ALA A 595 0.62 33.09 6.53
C ALA A 595 0.38 33.16 5.01
N ASN A 596 1.42 33.00 4.21
CA ASN A 596 1.36 33.01 2.74
C ASN A 596 2.58 32.30 2.12
N ALA A 597 2.62 32.21 0.79
CA ALA A 597 3.70 31.54 0.06
C ALA A 597 5.06 32.29 0.12
N ALA A 598 5.05 33.61 0.27
CA ALA A 598 6.28 34.39 0.44
C ALA A 598 6.90 34.12 1.81
N ASP A 599 6.08 34.07 2.87
CA ASP A 599 6.51 33.68 4.21
C ASP A 599 7.07 32.26 4.22
N ARG A 600 6.40 31.32 3.55
CA ARG A 600 6.93 29.96 3.36
C ARG A 600 8.29 30.01 2.68
N THR A 601 8.45 30.73 1.57
CA THR A 601 9.75 30.84 0.88
C THR A 601 10.84 31.39 1.79
N ALA A 602 10.54 32.44 2.56
CA ALA A 602 11.48 33.12 3.44
C ALA A 602 11.66 32.48 4.84
N GLN A 603 10.96 31.38 5.14
CA GLN A 603 10.87 30.79 6.48
C GLN A 603 10.40 31.76 7.58
N VAL A 604 9.47 32.65 7.25
CA VAL A 604 8.82 33.53 8.22
C VAL A 604 7.74 32.73 8.97
N ARG A 605 8.15 32.10 10.07
CA ARG A 605 7.31 31.25 10.91
C ARG A 605 6.47 32.09 11.87
N THR A 606 5.14 32.07 11.71
CA THR A 606 4.21 32.81 12.59
C THR A 606 3.71 31.90 13.71
N PRO A 607 3.90 32.25 15.00
CA PRO A 607 3.45 31.42 16.12
C PRO A 607 1.93 31.17 16.11
N ILE A 608 1.53 29.93 16.42
CA ILE A 608 0.11 29.58 16.63
C ILE A 608 -0.26 29.91 18.08
N THR A 609 -1.13 30.92 18.25
CA THR A 609 -1.62 31.37 19.57
C THR A 609 -3.14 31.57 19.56
N ASP A 610 -3.75 31.60 20.74
CA ASP A 610 -5.18 31.90 20.94
C ASP A 610 -5.38 33.17 21.79
N GLY A 611 -4.38 34.05 21.78
CA GLY A 611 -4.38 35.29 22.55
C GLY A 611 -4.81 35.10 24.00
N ALA A 612 -5.78 35.90 24.44
CA ALA A 612 -6.29 35.89 25.82
C ALA A 612 -7.01 34.60 26.21
N ALA A 613 -7.62 33.88 25.26
CA ALA A 613 -8.34 32.64 25.52
C ALA A 613 -7.39 31.46 25.84
N SER A 614 -6.11 31.55 25.45
CA SER A 614 -5.04 30.62 25.85
C SER A 614 -5.33 29.14 25.53
N LYS A 615 -6.11 28.84 24.48
CA LYS A 615 -6.34 27.50 23.94
C LYS A 615 -5.79 27.36 22.51
N PRO A 616 -4.46 27.46 22.30
CA PRO A 616 -3.88 27.42 20.95
C PRO A 616 -4.14 26.11 20.21
N TRP A 617 -4.40 25.01 20.93
CA TRP A 617 -4.74 23.70 20.36
C TRP A 617 -5.92 23.73 19.39
N VAL A 618 -6.84 24.69 19.55
CA VAL A 618 -7.99 24.89 18.65
C VAL A 618 -7.57 25.19 17.20
N PHE A 619 -6.34 25.70 17.01
CA PHE A 619 -5.77 26.06 15.71
C PHE A 619 -4.61 25.15 15.29
N ARG A 620 -4.27 24.13 16.08
CA ARG A 620 -3.15 23.24 15.83
C ARG A 620 -3.64 21.92 15.25
N TYR A 621 -3.62 21.80 13.93
CA TYR A 621 -4.00 20.56 13.26
C TYR A 621 -3.07 19.38 13.60
N LYS A 622 -1.88 19.60 14.20
CA LYS A 622 -1.03 18.52 14.72
C LYS A 622 -1.35 18.12 16.17
N ASP A 623 -2.09 18.95 16.91
CA ASP A 623 -2.34 18.73 18.34
C ASP A 623 -3.52 17.78 18.58
N LEU A 624 -3.44 16.58 17.98
CA LEU A 624 -4.44 15.52 18.11
C LEU A 624 -4.73 15.18 19.57
N ARG A 625 -3.70 15.21 20.43
CA ARG A 625 -3.86 14.91 21.85
C ARG A 625 -4.72 15.96 22.54
N ALA A 626 -4.40 17.25 22.39
CA ALA A 626 -5.17 18.29 23.04
C ALA A 626 -6.58 18.40 22.47
N TRP A 627 -6.75 18.25 21.14
CA TRP A 627 -8.07 18.13 20.53
C TRP A 627 -8.89 17.02 21.19
N TRP A 628 -8.36 15.79 21.24
CA TRP A 628 -9.06 14.65 21.84
C TRP A 628 -9.41 14.80 23.33
N SER A 629 -8.58 15.51 24.09
CA SER A 629 -8.67 15.52 25.56
C SER A 629 -9.35 16.75 26.16
N ASN A 630 -9.78 17.71 25.33
CA ASN A 630 -10.47 18.92 25.78
C ASN A 630 -11.92 18.94 25.31
N GLN A 631 -12.77 19.65 26.06
CA GLN A 631 -14.12 19.97 25.61
C GLN A 631 -14.06 20.95 24.44
N HIS A 632 -14.88 20.69 23.43
CA HIS A 632 -14.94 21.49 22.22
C HIS A 632 -15.99 22.59 22.37
N TYR A 633 -15.64 23.85 22.12
CA TYR A 633 -16.57 24.97 22.19
C TYR A 633 -16.49 25.80 20.91
N ASN A 634 -17.61 25.86 20.18
CA ASN A 634 -17.71 26.76 19.03
C ASN A 634 -17.49 28.22 19.45
N ARG A 635 -16.89 29.01 18.55
CA ARG A 635 -16.58 30.42 18.77
C ARG A 635 -17.17 31.31 17.65
N PRO A 636 -18.50 31.45 17.56
CA PRO A 636 -19.10 32.37 16.61
C PRO A 636 -18.61 33.81 16.88
N GLY A 637 -18.13 34.50 15.87
CA GLY A 637 -17.54 35.83 16.02
C GLY A 637 -16.26 35.86 16.88
N GLY A 638 -15.58 34.72 17.06
CA GLY A 638 -14.42 34.58 17.93
C GLY A 638 -14.74 34.46 19.42
N VAL A 639 -16.02 34.38 19.81
CA VAL A 639 -16.44 34.30 21.22
C VAL A 639 -16.89 32.89 21.57
N GLU A 640 -16.24 32.30 22.56
CA GLU A 640 -16.55 30.94 23.03
C GLU A 640 -18.02 30.80 23.50
N SER A 641 -18.69 29.78 22.98
CA SER A 641 -20.07 29.44 23.33
C SER A 641 -20.17 28.88 24.75
N GLY A 642 -21.31 29.05 25.40
CA GLY A 642 -21.52 28.57 26.78
C GLY A 642 -21.65 27.05 26.93
N THR A 643 -21.79 26.30 25.84
CA THR A 643 -22.01 24.85 25.85
C THR A 643 -21.03 24.16 24.91
N PRO A 644 -20.45 23.02 25.32
CA PRO A 644 -19.55 22.27 24.45
C PRO A 644 -20.33 21.47 23.38
N THR A 645 -19.66 21.17 22.27
CA THR A 645 -20.16 20.32 21.18
C THR A 645 -19.77 18.85 21.34
N ALA A 646 -18.69 18.57 22.07
CA ALA A 646 -18.19 17.24 22.43
C ALA A 646 -17.50 17.28 23.80
#